data_AF-A0A5C8AI50-F1
#
_entry.id   AF-A0A5C8AI50-F1
#
_cell.length_a   1.000
_cell.length_b   1.000
_cell.length_c   1.000
_cell.angle_alpha   90.00
_cell.angle_beta   90.00
_cell.angle_gamma   90.00
#
_symmetry.space_group_name_H-M   'P 1'
#
loop_
_entity.id
_entity.type
_entity.pdbx_description
1 polymer ?
#
loop_
_entity_poly.entity_id
_entity_poly.type
_entity_poly.pdbx_seq_one_letter_code
_entity_poly.pdbx_strand_id
1 'polypeptide(L)'
;MRIAAVIVTCNRIELLPRALKSVKEQSRQPNFVYIVSNSTADNFQVEQNLCADFGFQIFKNHRTENYAGALNTAIEQIIKENGISEDFYFASLDDDDEWLPNYLQEIESYNSDNFDLLVGNLLRSSKSENNLLVLPNQLSEKDFLIGNPGISGSNTFIKLTTLLKSGAFDEGLSATIDRDFFVRVFLQKPKYKIVNKHLVTQHTDNDRERVTTNRTKKEDSLRVFFYKYQHLMNKEEKEQFFQRIEKLFSISKSSLDFTENKFSELSKGELVFENKGYYQFVIGFITSDENYSERILSQILEQNISVDLIVIINNSKDNLLIKSEQMLKGKIPFRIVQPEEWKNNLLTEQYGKAFSEFEEINSIPLGRTILHYHLHNETLDFLRPVYWIIDDDITFNFIKSSNDQTEKINLFEIVNQNLDNVSAIIGSVSNDPPLPFLSSVRGQLVDLLHSHWANNQTNQDLLNLKSKADYYYDLSDLLSNHLECPIYHTNANENAIEEIFSGKSVSRKVIQKSEIKSINRIITQRGPNTLVFNRELLHYYPVINVSVNHKFARRGDLLWVLFNQIVSEHKIVEHTFSIQQNRTLSKFDLHRELEKSAYDIIGYAFNKAFLKTIQKIKTETNPNRPKDIFEKLETENYFDFFLSTYKRFLQGRKTKFLMNYYRIIGLLEILSNDFKNAKIISNQVSQINELNVFLSLMTSAECEETLRNFINELTTDIWTYSNAVTSVSESNDKHQSLIEDFFELKTNVMFLGSGSEGIAFTDNTWVYKSYFNMPIKNWKFLKEKSASFSNSSLLERIDCYEKGKNKFIRYPFHPFQSLQTVNENEIIQFLKFCKANQFVFTNIAPKNFIQTLSGQIKLIDYGKSFEPFTEEKFINAIKRAFLMYRFPKMIDEDFKKITAKINIGETPDEIKGWEMFYSKILS
;
A
#
# COMPACT_ATOMS: atom_id res chain seq x y z
N MET A 1 -33.06 -0.30 18.99
CA MET A 1 -31.77 -0.77 19.51
C MET A 1 -31.35 -2.00 18.71
N ARG A 2 -30.23 -1.93 17.97
CA ARG A 2 -29.64 -3.06 17.25
C ARG A 2 -28.55 -3.69 18.12
N ILE A 3 -28.63 -4.99 18.38
CA ILE A 3 -27.73 -5.69 19.31
C ILE A 3 -26.85 -6.69 18.55
N ALA A 4 -25.54 -6.56 18.68
CA ALA A 4 -24.57 -7.59 18.31
C ALA A 4 -24.13 -8.35 19.56
N ALA A 5 -24.51 -9.63 19.62
CA ALA A 5 -23.98 -10.57 20.61
C ALA A 5 -22.62 -11.09 20.14
N VAL A 6 -21.60 -11.02 20.99
CA VAL A 6 -20.23 -11.39 20.68
C VAL A 6 -19.74 -12.46 21.64
N ILE A 7 -19.35 -13.62 21.11
CA ILE A 7 -18.75 -14.70 21.90
C ILE A 7 -17.31 -14.88 21.44
N VAL A 8 -16.37 -14.90 22.40
CA VAL A 8 -14.98 -15.23 22.12
C VAL A 8 -14.66 -16.58 22.76
N THR A 9 -14.09 -17.49 21.97
CA THR A 9 -13.65 -18.80 22.46
C THR A 9 -12.17 -19.05 22.23
N CYS A 10 -11.55 -19.84 23.11
CA CYS A 10 -10.12 -20.16 23.05
C CYS A 10 -9.84 -21.54 23.64
N ASN A 11 -9.89 -22.58 22.79
CA ASN A 11 -9.62 -23.97 23.11
C ASN A 11 -10.55 -24.55 24.21
N ARG A 12 -11.84 -24.21 24.14
CA ARG A 12 -12.85 -24.54 25.17
C ARG A 12 -14.14 -25.12 24.57
N ILE A 13 -13.97 -26.07 23.66
CA ILE A 13 -15.05 -26.70 22.89
C ILE A 13 -16.20 -27.18 23.79
N GLU A 14 -15.89 -27.73 24.96
CA GLU A 14 -16.91 -28.30 25.87
C GLU A 14 -17.80 -27.24 26.55
N LEU A 15 -17.34 -25.98 26.62
CA LEU A 15 -18.04 -24.90 27.33
C LEU A 15 -18.88 -24.06 26.38
N LEU A 16 -18.37 -23.86 25.17
CA LEU A 16 -19.01 -23.05 24.13
C LEU A 16 -20.50 -23.39 23.89
N PRO A 17 -20.98 -24.65 23.90
CA PRO A 17 -22.40 -24.95 23.70
C PRO A 17 -23.33 -24.24 24.68
N ARG A 18 -22.87 -23.98 25.92
CA ARG A 18 -23.65 -23.25 26.93
C ARG A 18 -23.94 -21.82 26.47
N ALA A 19 -22.88 -21.10 26.10
CA ALA A 19 -23.00 -19.73 25.62
C ALA A 19 -23.86 -19.66 24.36
N LEU A 20 -23.62 -20.54 23.37
CA LEU A 20 -24.38 -20.60 22.12
C LEU A 20 -25.87 -20.86 22.35
N LYS A 21 -26.19 -21.82 23.22
CA LYS A 21 -27.57 -22.14 23.59
C LYS A 21 -28.25 -20.93 24.25
N SER A 22 -27.59 -20.29 25.20
CA SER A 22 -28.15 -19.16 25.95
C SER A 22 -28.47 -17.95 25.06
N VAL A 23 -27.67 -17.71 24.02
CA VAL A 23 -27.93 -16.66 23.02
C VAL A 23 -29.08 -17.06 22.10
N LYS A 24 -29.11 -18.32 21.63
CA LYS A 24 -30.16 -18.83 20.75
C LYS A 24 -31.55 -18.85 21.41
N GLU A 25 -31.61 -19.09 22.71
CA GLU A 25 -32.86 -19.20 23.48
C GLU A 25 -33.37 -17.85 24.03
N GLN A 26 -32.75 -16.72 23.69
CA GLN A 26 -33.23 -15.40 24.12
C GLN A 26 -34.65 -15.11 23.60
N SER A 27 -35.54 -14.65 24.49
CA SER A 27 -36.90 -14.21 24.14
C SER A 27 -36.89 -13.04 23.16
N ARG A 28 -35.89 -12.17 23.30
CA ARG A 28 -35.53 -11.13 22.33
C ARG A 28 -34.24 -11.56 21.64
N GLN A 29 -34.32 -11.95 20.38
CA GLN A 29 -33.14 -12.35 19.61
C GLN A 29 -32.19 -11.16 19.37
N PRO A 30 -30.87 -11.37 19.44
CA PRO A 30 -29.91 -10.37 18.97
C PRO A 30 -30.09 -10.16 17.46
N ASN A 31 -29.74 -8.98 16.97
CA ASN A 31 -29.78 -8.71 15.54
C ASN A 31 -28.65 -9.41 14.79
N PHE A 32 -27.50 -9.55 15.45
CA PHE A 32 -26.30 -10.15 14.89
C PHE A 32 -25.59 -10.99 15.97
N VAL A 33 -24.98 -12.11 15.55
CA VAL A 33 -24.18 -12.96 16.43
C VAL A 33 -22.80 -13.12 15.79
N TYR A 34 -21.76 -12.69 16.51
CA TYR A 34 -20.37 -12.79 16.08
C TYR A 34 -19.61 -13.70 17.02
N ILE A 35 -19.19 -14.85 16.53
CA ILE A 35 -18.37 -15.78 17.30
C ILE A 35 -16.94 -15.68 16.77
N VAL A 36 -15.98 -15.41 17.64
CA VAL A 36 -14.56 -15.31 17.27
C VAL A 36 -13.75 -16.35 18.01
N SER A 37 -13.02 -17.16 17.25
CA SER A 37 -12.09 -18.15 17.77
C SER A 37 -10.68 -17.59 17.85
N ASN A 38 -10.09 -17.66 19.04
CA ASN A 38 -8.66 -17.51 19.28
C ASN A 38 -7.99 -18.89 19.55
N SER A 39 -8.60 -19.96 19.04
CA SER A 39 -8.18 -21.34 19.25
C SER A 39 -7.13 -21.79 18.23
N THR A 40 -6.54 -22.96 18.48
CA THR A 40 -5.70 -23.64 17.49
C THR A 40 -6.48 -23.98 16.22
N ALA A 41 -5.77 -24.27 15.12
CA ALA A 41 -6.41 -24.62 13.85
C ALA A 41 -7.32 -25.86 13.95
N ASP A 42 -6.92 -26.86 14.72
CA ASP A 42 -7.69 -28.09 14.93
C ASP A 42 -8.98 -27.80 15.71
N ASN A 43 -8.89 -27.04 16.80
CA ASN A 43 -10.05 -26.65 17.59
C ASN A 43 -10.99 -25.73 16.82
N PHE A 44 -10.46 -24.83 15.99
CA PHE A 44 -11.28 -23.96 15.12
C PHE A 44 -12.20 -24.77 14.20
N GLN A 45 -11.73 -25.91 13.66
CA GLN A 45 -12.56 -26.76 12.81
C GLN A 45 -13.73 -27.41 13.58
N VAL A 46 -13.48 -27.81 14.83
CA VAL A 46 -14.52 -28.39 15.70
C VAL A 46 -15.52 -27.31 16.13
N GLU A 47 -15.02 -26.14 16.54
CA GLU A 47 -15.84 -24.98 16.89
C GLU A 47 -16.71 -24.52 15.71
N GLN A 48 -16.19 -24.59 14.48
CA GLN A 48 -16.96 -24.26 13.27
C GLN A 48 -18.16 -25.18 13.09
N ASN A 49 -17.97 -26.49 13.25
CA ASN A 49 -19.08 -27.46 13.15
C ASN A 49 -20.10 -27.23 14.27
N LEU A 50 -19.61 -27.04 15.51
CA LEU A 50 -20.48 -26.78 16.66
C LEU A 50 -21.29 -25.49 16.47
N CYS A 51 -20.67 -24.39 16.06
CA CYS A 51 -21.39 -23.13 15.81
C CYS A 51 -22.44 -23.30 14.69
N ALA A 52 -22.13 -24.08 13.65
CA ALA A 52 -23.07 -24.38 12.57
C ALA A 52 -24.31 -25.16 13.07
N ASP A 53 -24.17 -26.09 14.02
CA ASP A 53 -25.30 -26.79 14.64
C ASP A 53 -26.26 -25.84 15.38
N PHE A 54 -25.73 -24.72 15.91
CA PHE A 54 -26.54 -23.66 16.50
C PHE A 54 -27.09 -22.67 15.46
N GLY A 55 -26.62 -22.70 14.22
CA GLY A 55 -27.00 -21.78 13.15
C GLY A 55 -26.16 -20.49 13.11
N PHE A 56 -24.97 -20.52 13.71
CA PHE A 56 -24.09 -19.35 13.80
C PHE A 56 -22.81 -19.53 12.99
N GLN A 57 -22.27 -18.42 12.49
CA GLN A 57 -20.97 -18.38 11.83
C GLN A 57 -19.87 -18.06 12.84
N ILE A 58 -18.66 -18.60 12.61
CA ILE A 58 -17.47 -18.34 13.40
C ILE A 58 -16.38 -17.71 12.54
N PHE A 59 -15.65 -16.75 13.13
CA PHE A 59 -14.52 -16.06 12.52
C PHE A 59 -13.24 -16.41 13.27
N LYS A 60 -12.11 -16.45 12.57
CA LYS A 60 -10.80 -16.61 13.19
C LYS A 60 -10.24 -15.25 13.61
N ASN A 61 -9.68 -15.15 14.80
CA ASN A 61 -8.93 -13.97 15.22
C ASN A 61 -7.77 -13.71 14.25
N HIS A 62 -7.62 -12.45 13.82
CA HIS A 62 -6.56 -12.01 12.91
C HIS A 62 -5.78 -10.80 13.46
N ARG A 63 -6.02 -10.44 14.73
CA ARG A 63 -5.29 -9.40 15.47
C ARG A 63 -4.35 -10.08 16.48
N THR A 64 -3.99 -9.40 17.58
CA THR A 64 -3.15 -10.01 18.63
C THR A 64 -3.83 -11.29 19.14
N GLU A 65 -3.06 -12.37 19.33
CA GLU A 65 -3.56 -13.70 19.74
C GLU A 65 -3.96 -13.75 21.23
N ASN A 66 -4.84 -12.84 21.65
CA ASN A 66 -5.41 -12.77 23.00
C ASN A 66 -6.90 -12.40 22.95
N TYR A 67 -7.55 -12.41 24.12
CA TYR A 67 -8.98 -12.10 24.25
C TYR A 67 -9.35 -10.71 23.71
N ALA A 68 -8.52 -9.68 23.99
CA ALA A 68 -8.74 -8.33 23.47
C ALA A 68 -8.66 -8.26 21.94
N GLY A 69 -7.71 -8.97 21.33
CA GLY A 69 -7.56 -9.04 19.88
C GLY A 69 -8.77 -9.71 19.22
N ALA A 70 -9.26 -10.81 19.80
CA ALA A 70 -10.47 -11.47 19.31
C ALA A 70 -11.73 -10.59 19.43
N LEU A 71 -11.90 -9.85 20.54
CA LEU A 71 -12.99 -8.87 20.68
C LEU A 71 -12.87 -7.74 19.64
N ASN A 72 -11.66 -7.21 19.42
CA ASN A 72 -11.43 -6.20 18.40
C ASN A 72 -11.65 -6.74 16.97
N THR A 73 -11.36 -8.03 16.70
CA THR A 73 -11.75 -8.69 15.44
C THR A 73 -13.27 -8.74 15.28
N ALA A 74 -14.03 -9.04 16.34
CA ALA A 74 -15.49 -8.97 16.27
C ALA A 74 -15.99 -7.55 15.96
N ILE A 75 -15.41 -6.53 16.58
CA ILE A 75 -15.73 -5.11 16.32
C ILE A 75 -15.44 -4.74 14.86
N GLU A 76 -14.30 -5.16 14.31
CA GLU A 76 -13.98 -4.94 12.89
C GLU A 76 -15.03 -5.60 11.99
N GLN A 77 -15.44 -6.83 12.29
CA GLN A 77 -16.46 -7.54 11.51
C GLN A 77 -17.83 -6.84 11.60
N ILE A 78 -18.23 -6.38 12.80
CA ILE A 78 -19.46 -5.58 13.00
C ILE A 78 -19.44 -4.34 12.11
N ILE A 79 -18.37 -3.55 12.15
CA ILE A 79 -18.24 -2.31 11.36
C ILE A 79 -18.23 -2.62 9.86
N LYS A 80 -17.54 -3.68 9.47
CA LYS A 80 -17.43 -4.10 8.08
C LYS A 80 -18.79 -4.44 7.47
N GLU A 81 -19.66 -5.12 8.22
CA GLU A 81 -20.96 -5.57 7.73
C GLU A 81 -22.09 -4.55 7.94
N ASN A 82 -22.02 -3.75 9.01
CA ASN A 82 -23.14 -2.91 9.45
C ASN A 82 -22.85 -1.42 9.46
N GLY A 83 -21.60 -1.00 9.27
CA GLY A 83 -21.17 0.38 9.48
C GLY A 83 -21.15 0.76 10.96
N ILE A 84 -21.16 2.07 11.22
CA ILE A 84 -21.18 2.66 12.57
C ILE A 84 -22.43 3.52 12.68
N SER A 85 -23.26 3.28 13.69
CA SER A 85 -24.47 4.05 13.96
C SER A 85 -24.75 4.13 15.47
N GLU A 86 -25.49 5.16 15.89
CA GLU A 86 -25.78 5.44 17.30
C GLU A 86 -26.79 4.47 17.94
N ASP A 87 -27.51 3.69 17.12
CA ASP A 87 -28.49 2.71 17.57
C ASP A 87 -27.90 1.29 17.76
N PHE A 88 -26.60 1.12 17.49
CA PHE A 88 -25.91 -0.16 17.51
C PHE A 88 -25.20 -0.40 18.85
N TYR A 89 -25.45 -1.56 19.47
CA TYR A 89 -24.91 -1.94 20.77
C TYR A 89 -24.11 -3.24 20.69
N PHE A 90 -22.95 -3.22 21.32
CA PHE A 90 -22.06 -4.37 21.51
C PHE A 90 -22.38 -5.03 22.86
N ALA A 91 -22.59 -6.34 22.85
CA ALA A 91 -22.80 -7.16 24.03
C ALA A 91 -21.94 -8.42 23.95
N SER A 92 -20.95 -8.55 24.83
CA SER A 92 -20.09 -9.74 24.87
C SER A 92 -20.64 -10.78 25.83
N LEU A 93 -20.39 -12.06 25.54
CA LEU A 93 -20.63 -13.19 26.43
C LEU A 93 -19.39 -14.09 26.42
N ASP A 94 -18.82 -14.35 27.59
CA ASP A 94 -17.72 -15.30 27.72
C ASP A 94 -18.21 -16.72 27.39
N ASP A 95 -17.35 -17.53 26.77
CA ASP A 95 -17.71 -18.86 26.27
C ASP A 95 -18.08 -19.87 27.37
N ASP A 96 -17.82 -19.54 28.63
CA ASP A 96 -18.17 -20.32 29.81
C ASP A 96 -19.36 -19.79 30.61
N ASP A 97 -19.90 -18.63 30.25
CA ASP A 97 -21.01 -17.97 30.93
C ASP A 97 -22.37 -18.24 30.25
N GLU A 98 -23.45 -17.81 30.89
CA GLU A 98 -24.83 -17.99 30.40
C GLU A 98 -25.67 -16.72 30.61
N TRP A 99 -26.42 -16.32 29.56
CA TRP A 99 -27.48 -15.32 29.67
C TRP A 99 -28.83 -15.97 29.99
N LEU A 100 -29.58 -15.42 30.94
CA LEU A 100 -30.94 -15.88 31.21
C LEU A 100 -31.88 -15.56 30.02
N PRO A 101 -32.93 -16.35 29.76
CA PRO A 101 -33.72 -16.24 28.54
C PRO A 101 -34.32 -14.86 28.24
N ASN A 102 -34.60 -14.03 29.24
CA ASN A 102 -35.18 -12.69 29.07
C ASN A 102 -34.14 -11.55 29.11
N TYR A 103 -32.84 -11.84 29.13
CA TYR A 103 -31.81 -10.83 29.36
C TYR A 103 -31.83 -9.69 28.34
N LEU A 104 -31.81 -10.00 27.05
CA LEU A 104 -31.82 -8.97 25.99
C LEU A 104 -33.10 -8.13 26.00
N GLN A 105 -34.24 -8.76 26.29
CA GLN A 105 -35.54 -8.09 26.38
C GLN A 105 -35.58 -7.09 27.55
N GLU A 106 -35.09 -7.52 28.72
CA GLU A 106 -35.02 -6.69 29.91
C GLU A 106 -34.11 -5.48 29.67
N ILE A 107 -32.92 -5.70 29.15
CA ILE A 107 -31.96 -4.62 28.85
C ILE A 107 -32.55 -3.59 27.90
N GLU A 108 -33.19 -4.04 26.80
CA GLU A 108 -33.85 -3.13 25.87
C GLU A 108 -34.98 -2.34 26.55
N SER A 109 -35.76 -2.97 27.42
CA SER A 109 -36.85 -2.29 28.16
C SER A 109 -36.33 -1.22 29.13
N TYR A 110 -35.14 -1.42 29.71
CA TYR A 110 -34.49 -0.44 30.58
C TYR A 110 -33.71 0.64 29.81
N ASN A 111 -33.56 0.51 28.50
CA ASN A 111 -32.89 1.49 27.65
C ASN A 111 -33.83 2.64 27.21
N SER A 112 -34.66 3.14 28.14
CA SER A 112 -35.71 4.13 27.85
C SER A 112 -35.20 5.51 27.46
N ASP A 113 -33.93 5.81 27.76
CA ASP A 113 -33.33 7.15 27.59
C ASP A 113 -32.04 7.09 26.75
N ASN A 114 -31.93 6.07 25.89
CA ASN A 114 -30.82 5.81 24.98
C ASN A 114 -29.45 5.92 25.67
N PHE A 115 -29.22 5.08 26.68
CA PHE A 115 -27.99 5.03 27.46
C PHE A 115 -26.81 4.55 26.61
N ASP A 116 -25.64 5.14 26.84
CA ASP A 116 -24.38 4.75 26.20
C ASP A 116 -23.88 3.40 26.73
N LEU A 117 -24.19 3.10 27.99
CA LEU A 117 -23.77 1.89 28.70
C LEU A 117 -24.93 1.36 29.57
N LEU A 118 -25.28 0.09 29.43
CA LEU A 118 -26.16 -0.62 30.35
C LEU A 118 -25.44 -1.81 30.96
N VAL A 119 -25.59 -1.99 32.28
CA VAL A 119 -24.91 -3.06 33.00
C VAL A 119 -25.90 -3.75 33.93
N GLY A 120 -25.92 -5.09 33.90
CA GLY A 120 -26.75 -5.91 34.79
C GLY A 120 -26.00 -6.42 36.02
N ASN A 121 -26.73 -6.74 37.08
CA ASN A 121 -26.19 -7.55 38.17
C ASN A 121 -25.93 -8.98 37.67
N LEU A 122 -25.04 -9.73 38.35
CA LEU A 122 -24.66 -11.09 37.93
C LEU A 122 -24.77 -12.09 39.08
N LEU A 123 -25.15 -13.32 38.74
CA LEU A 123 -25.05 -14.47 39.63
C LEU A 123 -23.69 -15.11 39.39
N ARG A 124 -22.82 -15.10 40.39
CA ARG A 124 -21.58 -15.87 40.35
C ARG A 124 -21.84 -17.28 40.85
N SER A 125 -21.71 -18.26 39.97
CA SER A 125 -22.00 -19.67 40.24
C SER A 125 -20.73 -20.53 40.15
N SER A 126 -20.63 -21.53 41.02
CA SER A 126 -19.59 -22.55 41.03
C SER A 126 -20.15 -23.82 41.67
N LYS A 127 -19.42 -24.94 41.59
CA LYS A 127 -19.78 -26.19 42.31
C LYS A 127 -20.03 -26.01 43.81
N SER A 128 -19.40 -25.03 44.46
CA SER A 128 -19.46 -24.84 45.92
C SER A 128 -20.29 -23.63 46.36
N GLU A 129 -20.48 -22.62 45.50
CA GLU A 129 -21.08 -21.33 45.89
C GLU A 129 -21.91 -20.70 44.76
N ASN A 130 -23.04 -20.08 45.15
CA ASN A 130 -23.88 -19.24 44.31
C ASN A 130 -24.06 -17.88 44.99
N ASN A 131 -23.44 -16.84 44.45
CA ASN A 131 -23.41 -15.50 45.04
C ASN A 131 -24.08 -14.49 44.10
N LEU A 132 -25.15 -13.85 44.59
CA LEU A 132 -25.81 -12.74 43.89
C LEU A 132 -24.96 -11.48 44.06
N LEU A 133 -24.30 -11.02 42.99
CA LEU A 133 -23.47 -9.82 43.01
C LEU A 133 -24.31 -8.61 42.58
N VAL A 134 -24.40 -7.63 43.48
CA VAL A 134 -25.10 -6.37 43.25
C VAL A 134 -24.07 -5.27 42.97
N LEU A 135 -24.26 -4.56 41.86
CA LEU A 135 -23.42 -3.43 41.50
C LEU A 135 -23.70 -2.22 42.41
N PRO A 136 -22.71 -1.35 42.65
CA PRO A 136 -22.90 -0.08 43.36
C PRO A 136 -23.95 0.79 42.68
N ASN A 137 -24.65 1.65 43.44
CA ASN A 137 -25.66 2.55 42.87
C ASN A 137 -25.09 3.58 41.87
N GLN A 138 -23.80 3.88 41.99
CA GLN A 138 -23.07 4.80 41.12
C GLN A 138 -21.73 4.17 40.77
N LEU A 139 -21.32 4.34 39.52
CA LEU A 139 -20.06 3.88 38.98
C LEU A 139 -19.23 5.07 38.50
N SER A 140 -17.93 4.94 38.66
CA SER A 140 -16.91 5.88 38.22
C SER A 140 -15.67 5.14 37.75
N GLU A 141 -14.75 5.85 37.10
CA GLU A 141 -13.43 5.34 36.74
C GLU A 141 -12.66 4.83 37.97
N LYS A 142 -12.88 5.41 39.15
CA LYS A 142 -12.19 5.05 40.40
C LYS A 142 -12.46 3.61 40.83
N ASP A 143 -13.67 3.12 40.61
CA ASP A 143 -14.06 1.75 40.92
C ASP A 143 -13.21 0.73 40.15
N PHE A 144 -12.80 1.10 38.92
CA PHE A 144 -11.95 0.28 38.05
C PHE A 144 -10.45 0.54 38.27
N LEU A 145 -10.07 1.75 38.69
CA LEU A 145 -8.71 2.09 39.12
C LEU A 145 -8.30 1.27 40.35
N ILE A 146 -9.16 1.16 41.36
CA ILE A 146 -8.87 0.39 42.58
C ILE A 146 -9.12 -1.12 42.37
N GLY A 147 -10.23 -1.48 41.72
CA GLY A 147 -10.65 -2.87 41.60
C GLY A 147 -11.54 -3.11 40.39
N ASN A 148 -12.63 -3.86 40.60
CA ASN A 148 -13.70 -4.02 39.65
C ASN A 148 -14.96 -4.29 40.47
N PRO A 149 -16.03 -3.47 40.38
CA PRO A 149 -17.23 -3.61 41.19
C PRO A 149 -18.12 -4.81 40.82
N GLY A 150 -17.73 -5.60 39.81
CA GLY A 150 -18.50 -6.75 39.32
C GLY A 150 -18.99 -6.58 37.88
N ILE A 151 -18.31 -5.75 37.08
CA ILE A 151 -18.62 -5.54 35.67
C ILE A 151 -17.64 -6.34 34.82
N SER A 152 -18.16 -7.17 33.95
CA SER A 152 -17.44 -8.07 33.06
C SER A 152 -17.96 -7.93 31.63
N GLY A 153 -17.36 -8.66 30.69
CA GLY A 153 -17.89 -8.74 29.33
C GLY A 153 -19.35 -9.21 29.31
N SER A 154 -19.64 -10.30 30.03
CA SER A 154 -20.93 -11.00 30.01
C SER A 154 -22.13 -10.18 30.50
N ASN A 155 -21.94 -9.18 31.36
CA ASN A 155 -23.02 -8.35 31.93
C ASN A 155 -23.09 -6.91 31.39
N THR A 156 -22.50 -6.64 30.22
CA THR A 156 -22.35 -5.29 29.66
C THR A 156 -22.98 -5.13 28.28
N PHE A 157 -23.66 -4.00 28.07
CA PHE A 157 -24.08 -3.49 26.76
C PHE A 157 -23.56 -2.07 26.58
N ILE A 158 -22.86 -1.82 25.49
CA ILE A 158 -22.30 -0.51 25.22
C ILE A 158 -22.60 -0.11 23.78
N LYS A 159 -22.99 1.15 23.57
CA LYS A 159 -23.11 1.70 22.20
C LYS A 159 -21.77 1.55 21.48
N LEU A 160 -21.83 1.14 20.22
CA LEU A 160 -20.64 0.93 19.41
C LEU A 160 -19.79 2.21 19.33
N THR A 161 -20.43 3.38 19.19
CA THR A 161 -19.76 4.68 19.15
C THR A 161 -19.03 5.00 20.46
N THR A 162 -19.64 4.70 21.62
CA THR A 162 -19.02 4.88 22.94
C THR A 162 -17.85 3.91 23.15
N LEU A 163 -18.01 2.64 22.76
CA LEU A 163 -16.94 1.64 22.79
C LEU A 163 -15.73 2.07 21.94
N LEU A 164 -15.99 2.58 20.73
CA LEU A 164 -14.95 3.03 19.82
C LEU A 164 -14.23 4.28 20.36
N LYS A 165 -14.98 5.30 20.80
CA LYS A 165 -14.40 6.50 21.43
C LYS A 165 -13.54 6.18 22.65
N SER A 166 -13.93 5.16 23.40
CA SER A 166 -13.16 4.69 24.56
C SER A 166 -11.84 4.01 24.18
N GLY A 167 -11.65 3.59 22.92
CA GLY A 167 -10.46 2.87 22.47
C GLY A 167 -10.68 1.39 22.16
N ALA A 168 -11.90 0.86 22.31
CA ALA A 168 -12.16 -0.58 22.35
C ALA A 168 -11.23 -1.33 23.31
N PHE A 169 -10.81 -2.56 23.03
CA PHE A 169 -10.03 -3.36 23.98
C PHE A 169 -8.51 -3.22 23.78
N ASP A 170 -7.76 -3.08 24.87
CA ASP A 170 -6.29 -2.94 24.83
C ASP A 170 -5.62 -4.29 24.59
N GLU A 171 -5.05 -4.47 23.40
CA GLU A 171 -4.36 -5.69 22.98
C GLU A 171 -2.98 -5.88 23.62
N GLY A 172 -2.44 -4.86 24.29
CA GLY A 172 -1.22 -4.96 25.11
C GLY A 172 -1.44 -5.71 26.43
N LEU A 173 -2.70 -5.98 26.81
CA LEU A 173 -3.05 -6.66 28.05
C LEU A 173 -3.49 -8.11 27.80
N SER A 174 -2.88 -9.06 28.52
CA SER A 174 -3.27 -10.48 28.49
C SER A 174 -4.34 -10.85 29.53
N ALA A 175 -4.46 -10.04 30.58
CA ALA A 175 -5.48 -10.07 31.62
C ALA A 175 -5.87 -8.63 32.01
N THR A 176 -6.90 -8.44 32.86
CA THR A 176 -7.30 -7.11 33.35
C THR A 176 -7.84 -6.16 32.26
N ILE A 177 -8.25 -6.73 31.13
CA ILE A 177 -8.77 -6.02 29.95
C ILE A 177 -10.05 -5.25 30.29
N ASP A 178 -10.91 -5.86 31.10
CA ASP A 178 -12.14 -5.28 31.64
C ASP A 178 -11.89 -3.98 32.40
N ARG A 179 -10.95 -4.01 33.36
CA ARG A 179 -10.63 -2.83 34.17
C ARG A 179 -10.09 -1.69 33.31
N ASP A 180 -9.16 -2.00 32.41
CA ASP A 180 -8.59 -0.99 31.51
C ASP A 180 -9.66 -0.37 30.60
N PHE A 181 -10.51 -1.20 30.02
CA PHE A 181 -11.61 -0.75 29.19
C PHE A 181 -12.57 0.18 29.93
N PHE A 182 -13.01 -0.21 31.14
CA PHE A 182 -13.97 0.60 31.88
C PHE A 182 -13.38 1.87 32.48
N VAL A 183 -12.09 1.91 32.84
CA VAL A 183 -11.43 3.20 33.16
C VAL A 183 -11.61 4.16 31.98
N ARG A 184 -11.28 3.72 30.76
CA ARG A 184 -11.39 4.56 29.55
C ARG A 184 -12.83 4.92 29.21
N VAL A 185 -13.77 3.99 29.38
CA VAL A 185 -15.21 4.25 29.18
C VAL A 185 -15.69 5.34 30.15
N PHE A 186 -15.41 5.23 31.45
CA PHE A 186 -15.90 6.21 32.42
C PHE A 186 -15.20 7.57 32.33
N LEU A 187 -13.97 7.63 31.82
CA LEU A 187 -13.32 8.90 31.46
C LEU A 187 -14.07 9.67 30.37
N GLN A 188 -14.87 8.99 29.52
CA GLN A 188 -15.76 9.63 28.54
C GLN A 188 -17.07 10.16 29.15
N LYS A 189 -17.28 9.99 30.47
CA LYS A 189 -18.51 10.38 31.19
C LYS A 189 -19.79 9.87 30.50
N PRO A 190 -19.90 8.54 30.24
CA PRO A 190 -21.00 7.98 29.48
C PRO A 190 -22.30 8.12 30.25
N LYS A 191 -23.41 8.27 29.54
CA LYS A 191 -24.74 8.13 30.14
C LYS A 191 -25.01 6.65 30.38
N TYR A 192 -24.97 6.20 31.63
CA TYR A 192 -25.11 4.77 31.94
C TYR A 192 -26.35 4.43 32.77
N LYS A 193 -26.76 3.16 32.70
CA LYS A 193 -27.85 2.59 33.50
C LYS A 193 -27.44 1.27 34.12
N ILE A 194 -27.64 1.15 35.43
CA ILE A 194 -27.53 -0.13 36.14
C ILE A 194 -28.93 -0.76 36.17
N VAL A 195 -29.01 -1.98 35.64
CA VAL A 195 -30.21 -2.81 35.65
C VAL A 195 -30.12 -3.73 36.86
N ASN A 196 -30.92 -3.43 37.88
CA ASN A 196 -30.93 -4.13 39.18
C ASN A 196 -31.60 -5.52 39.10
N LYS A 197 -31.18 -6.36 38.15
CA LYS A 197 -31.63 -7.74 37.95
C LYS A 197 -30.42 -8.64 37.68
N HIS A 198 -30.43 -9.85 38.25
CA HIS A 198 -29.39 -10.86 38.06
C HIS A 198 -29.74 -11.70 36.84
N LEU A 199 -29.33 -11.25 35.65
CA LEU A 199 -29.74 -11.82 34.36
C LEU A 199 -28.63 -12.59 33.65
N VAL A 200 -27.48 -12.73 34.31
CA VAL A 200 -26.29 -13.41 33.80
C VAL A 200 -25.79 -14.36 34.86
N THR A 201 -25.51 -15.60 34.49
CA THR A 201 -24.80 -16.58 35.31
C THR A 201 -23.34 -16.62 34.89
N GLN A 202 -22.47 -16.11 35.76
CA GLN A 202 -21.02 -16.20 35.59
C GLN A 202 -20.50 -17.49 36.23
N HIS A 203 -19.93 -18.39 35.43
CA HIS A 203 -19.44 -19.67 35.93
C HIS A 203 -17.96 -19.58 36.34
N THR A 204 -17.69 -19.86 37.62
CA THR A 204 -16.38 -19.67 38.26
C THR A 204 -15.75 -20.95 38.80
N ASP A 205 -16.07 -22.10 38.20
CA ASP A 205 -15.44 -23.37 38.53
C ASP A 205 -13.90 -23.31 38.37
N ASN A 206 -13.20 -23.90 39.34
CA ASN A 206 -11.73 -23.90 39.48
C ASN A 206 -11.08 -25.21 39.02
N ASP A 207 -11.82 -26.06 38.30
CA ASP A 207 -11.33 -27.35 37.77
C ASP A 207 -10.50 -27.20 36.49
N ARG A 208 -10.25 -25.96 36.04
CA ARG A 208 -9.41 -25.63 34.90
C ARG A 208 -8.56 -24.38 35.13
N GLU A 209 -7.52 -24.22 34.32
CA GLU A 209 -6.75 -22.99 34.27
C GLU A 209 -7.61 -21.83 33.73
N ARG A 210 -7.59 -20.68 34.41
CA ARG A 210 -8.28 -19.45 34.00
C ARG A 210 -7.27 -18.32 33.88
N VAL A 211 -7.53 -17.36 32.98
CA VAL A 211 -6.73 -16.13 32.89
C VAL A 211 -6.70 -15.39 34.23
N THR A 212 -7.79 -15.47 35.00
CA THR A 212 -7.91 -14.87 36.33
C THR A 212 -7.09 -15.58 37.42
N THR A 213 -6.71 -16.85 37.23
CA THR A 213 -5.93 -17.64 38.20
C THR A 213 -4.46 -17.83 37.79
N ASN A 214 -4.09 -17.47 36.55
CA ASN A 214 -2.70 -17.45 36.10
C ASN A 214 -1.96 -16.22 36.66
N ARG A 215 -1.16 -16.44 37.71
CA ARG A 215 -0.44 -15.38 38.45
C ARG A 215 0.47 -14.56 37.54
N THR A 216 1.29 -15.18 36.71
CA THR A 216 2.27 -14.50 35.84
C THR A 216 1.57 -13.56 34.87
N LYS A 217 0.56 -14.04 34.14
CA LYS A 217 -0.23 -13.19 33.21
C LYS A 217 -0.90 -12.04 33.95
N LYS A 218 -1.43 -12.31 35.15
CA LYS A 218 -2.09 -11.29 35.98
C LYS A 218 -1.12 -10.21 36.43
N GLU A 219 0.09 -10.60 36.85
CA GLU A 219 1.16 -9.71 37.29
C GLU A 219 1.66 -8.81 36.16
N ASP A 220 2.00 -9.39 35.01
CA ASP A 220 2.44 -8.61 33.83
C ASP A 220 1.38 -7.59 33.39
N SER A 221 0.11 -8.01 33.33
CA SER A 221 -0.99 -7.10 32.99
C SER A 221 -1.25 -6.04 34.06
N LEU A 222 -1.11 -6.36 35.35
CA LEU A 222 -1.23 -5.37 36.43
C LEU A 222 -0.07 -4.37 36.40
N ARG A 223 1.13 -4.78 35.99
CA ARG A 223 2.28 -3.88 35.79
C ARG A 223 1.99 -2.85 34.69
N VAL A 224 1.46 -3.30 33.55
CA VAL A 224 1.05 -2.39 32.46
C VAL A 224 -0.14 -1.51 32.89
N PHE A 225 -1.14 -2.06 33.57
CA PHE A 225 -2.28 -1.29 34.08
C PHE A 225 -1.83 -0.20 35.07
N PHE A 226 -0.97 -0.56 36.02
CA PHE A 226 -0.46 0.39 37.01
C PHE A 226 0.40 1.47 36.32
N TYR A 227 1.23 1.08 35.35
CA TYR A 227 2.03 2.01 34.54
C TYR A 227 1.15 3.09 33.91
N LYS A 228 0.04 2.70 33.29
CA LYS A 228 -0.90 3.60 32.62
C LYS A 228 -1.59 4.56 33.59
N TYR A 229 -2.05 4.06 34.74
CA TYR A 229 -3.07 4.76 35.54
C TYR A 229 -2.62 5.22 36.93
N GLN A 230 -1.39 4.91 37.35
CA GLN A 230 -0.88 5.36 38.65
C GLN A 230 -0.98 6.88 38.86
N HIS A 231 -0.94 7.68 37.78
CA HIS A 231 -1.02 9.13 37.90
C HIS A 231 -2.45 9.68 38.04
N LEU A 232 -3.46 8.84 37.80
CA LEU A 232 -4.86 9.15 38.10
C LEU A 232 -5.26 8.78 39.53
N MET A 233 -4.46 7.95 40.21
CA MET A 233 -4.74 7.52 41.57
C MET A 233 -4.09 8.46 42.59
N ASN A 234 -4.87 8.91 43.57
CA ASN A 234 -4.33 9.54 44.76
C ASN A 234 -3.62 8.51 45.67
N LYS A 235 -3.01 8.99 46.76
CA LYS A 235 -2.24 8.12 47.67
C LYS A 235 -3.08 6.99 48.28
N GLU A 236 -4.29 7.28 48.72
CA GLU A 236 -5.20 6.31 49.32
C GLU A 236 -5.68 5.27 48.29
N GLU A 237 -6.06 5.72 47.10
CA GLU A 237 -6.48 4.85 46.00
C GLU A 237 -5.36 3.87 45.59
N LYS A 238 -4.09 4.33 45.59
CA LYS A 238 -2.93 3.46 45.36
C LYS A 238 -2.78 2.41 46.46
N GLU A 239 -2.90 2.81 47.73
CA GLU A 239 -2.81 1.88 48.86
C GLU A 239 -3.90 0.81 48.78
N GLN A 240 -5.14 1.21 48.47
CA GLN A 240 -6.26 0.29 48.25
C GLN A 240 -6.03 -0.64 47.06
N PHE A 241 -5.50 -0.12 45.94
CA PHE A 241 -5.10 -0.94 44.79
C PHE A 241 -4.10 -2.03 45.19
N PHE A 242 -3.02 -1.65 45.89
CA PHE A 242 -1.96 -2.58 46.32
C PHE A 242 -2.49 -3.62 47.33
N GLN A 243 -3.22 -3.20 48.36
CA GLN A 243 -3.83 -4.10 49.33
C GLN A 243 -4.75 -5.13 48.66
N ARG A 244 -5.53 -4.68 47.66
CA ARG A 244 -6.44 -5.56 46.94
C ARG A 244 -5.70 -6.59 46.09
N ILE A 245 -4.67 -6.19 45.35
CA ILE A 245 -3.92 -7.15 44.51
C ILE A 245 -3.13 -8.15 45.36
N GLU A 246 -2.59 -7.72 46.50
CA GLU A 246 -1.92 -8.60 47.44
C GLU A 246 -2.92 -9.62 48.01
N LYS A 247 -4.09 -9.15 48.48
CA LYS A 247 -5.15 -10.00 49.05
C LYS A 247 -5.69 -11.03 48.05
N LEU A 248 -5.93 -10.65 46.80
CA LEU A 248 -6.57 -11.55 45.83
C LEU A 248 -5.60 -12.38 45.00
N PHE A 249 -4.37 -11.90 44.77
CA PHE A 249 -3.45 -12.50 43.82
C PHE A 249 -2.06 -12.78 44.41
N SER A 250 -1.78 -12.39 45.66
CA SER A 250 -0.47 -12.52 46.30
C SER A 250 0.66 -11.86 45.48
N ILE A 251 0.34 -10.72 44.85
CA ILE A 251 1.29 -9.91 44.07
C ILE A 251 1.73 -8.72 44.93
N SER A 252 3.02 -8.62 45.21
CA SER A 252 3.62 -7.55 46.02
C SER A 252 3.76 -6.25 45.22
N LYS A 253 3.69 -5.10 45.89
CA LYS A 253 3.94 -3.78 45.27
C LYS A 253 5.26 -3.72 44.48
N SER A 254 6.34 -4.27 45.01
CA SER A 254 7.67 -4.22 44.39
C SER A 254 7.76 -4.90 43.03
N SER A 255 6.84 -5.82 42.70
CA SER A 255 6.85 -6.46 41.40
C SER A 255 6.19 -5.63 40.29
N LEU A 256 5.53 -4.54 40.67
CA LEU A 256 4.98 -3.55 39.75
C LEU A 256 5.88 -2.32 39.58
N ASP A 257 7.06 -2.30 40.21
CA ASP A 257 8.00 -1.17 40.11
C ASP A 257 8.62 -1.06 38.72
N PHE A 258 8.88 0.18 38.31
CA PHE A 258 9.33 0.58 36.97
C PHE A 258 10.83 0.90 36.95
N THR A 259 11.67 -0.01 37.41
CA THR A 259 13.13 0.23 37.46
C THR A 259 13.84 -0.06 36.14
N GLU A 260 13.18 -0.78 35.23
CA GLU A 260 13.73 -1.19 33.93
C GLU A 260 13.06 -0.40 32.78
N ASN A 261 13.84 -0.11 31.73
CA ASN A 261 13.42 0.61 30.50
C ASN A 261 13.30 2.14 30.59
N LYS A 262 14.28 2.81 31.21
CA LYS A 262 14.50 4.26 30.97
C LYS A 262 14.75 4.50 29.47
N PHE A 263 14.16 5.57 28.96
CA PHE A 263 14.28 6.02 27.58
C PHE A 263 15.74 6.01 27.09
N SER A 264 16.01 5.41 25.93
CA SER A 264 17.21 5.76 25.18
C SER A 264 16.96 7.12 24.55
N GLU A 265 17.71 8.14 24.95
CA GLU A 265 17.62 9.46 24.34
C GLU A 265 17.66 9.35 22.81
N LEU A 266 16.90 10.16 22.09
CA LEU A 266 17.03 10.22 20.63
C LEU A 266 18.08 11.26 20.29
N SER A 267 19.00 10.90 19.42
CA SER A 267 20.02 11.81 18.91
C SER A 267 19.96 11.90 17.38
N LYS A 268 20.63 12.91 16.84
CA LYS A 268 20.74 13.14 15.40
C LYS A 268 22.09 12.60 14.93
N GLY A 269 22.06 11.70 13.94
CA GLY A 269 23.24 11.27 13.20
C GLY A 269 23.41 12.06 11.90
N GLU A 270 24.61 12.07 11.34
CA GLU A 270 24.96 12.87 10.16
C GLU A 270 24.97 12.02 8.87
N LEU A 271 24.40 12.56 7.80
CA LEU A 271 24.60 12.01 6.46
C LEU A 271 25.83 12.68 5.85
N VAL A 272 26.80 11.89 5.38
CA VAL A 272 28.03 12.39 4.76
C VAL A 272 28.17 11.90 3.32
N PHE A 273 29.01 12.59 2.55
CA PHE A 273 29.14 12.42 1.09
C PHE A 273 30.62 12.34 0.68
N GLU A 274 31.32 11.33 1.18
CA GLU A 274 32.76 11.18 1.01
C GLU A 274 33.09 10.12 -0.05
N ASN A 275 34.19 10.31 -0.80
CA ASN A 275 34.70 9.34 -1.76
C ASN A 275 33.69 8.97 -2.87
N LYS A 276 33.12 9.98 -3.55
CA LYS A 276 32.29 9.77 -4.73
C LYS A 276 33.02 8.90 -5.76
N GLY A 277 32.37 7.84 -6.22
CA GLY A 277 32.90 6.98 -7.26
C GLY A 277 32.80 7.57 -8.67
N TYR A 278 33.10 6.74 -9.67
CA TYR A 278 33.04 7.11 -11.08
C TYR A 278 31.61 7.00 -11.64
N TYR A 279 30.80 8.01 -11.36
CA TYR A 279 29.44 8.19 -11.87
C TYR A 279 29.01 9.66 -11.79
N GLN A 280 28.00 10.04 -12.58
CA GLN A 280 27.33 11.32 -12.41
C GLN A 280 26.23 11.20 -11.34
N PHE A 281 26.22 12.05 -10.33
CA PHE A 281 25.23 12.05 -9.25
C PHE A 281 24.20 13.16 -9.46
N VAL A 282 22.93 12.77 -9.54
CA VAL A 282 21.80 13.63 -9.89
C VAL A 282 20.80 13.65 -8.75
N ILE A 283 20.36 14.82 -8.30
CA ILE A 283 19.32 14.94 -7.27
C ILE A 283 18.02 15.42 -7.92
N GLY A 284 16.92 14.71 -7.66
CA GLY A 284 15.60 15.03 -8.21
C GLY A 284 14.53 15.17 -7.12
N PHE A 285 13.80 16.28 -7.12
CA PHE A 285 12.67 16.48 -6.20
C PHE A 285 11.58 17.39 -6.80
N ILE A 286 10.40 17.34 -6.18
CA ILE A 286 9.22 18.14 -6.54
C ILE A 286 8.94 19.03 -5.35
N THR A 287 8.68 20.32 -5.59
CA THR A 287 8.33 21.25 -4.51
C THR A 287 7.14 22.11 -4.91
N SER A 288 6.27 22.42 -3.94
CA SER A 288 5.27 23.48 -4.05
C SER A 288 5.60 24.71 -3.20
N ASP A 289 6.69 24.66 -2.43
CA ASP A 289 7.12 25.71 -1.50
C ASP A 289 8.62 26.00 -1.65
N GLU A 290 8.96 27.25 -1.95
CA GLU A 290 10.34 27.67 -2.14
C GLU A 290 11.19 27.46 -0.88
N ASN A 291 10.61 27.51 0.33
CA ASN A 291 11.34 27.28 1.57
C ASN A 291 11.86 25.84 1.68
N TYR A 292 11.10 24.85 1.20
CA TYR A 292 11.57 23.46 1.18
C TYR A 292 12.71 23.27 0.19
N SER A 293 12.61 23.92 -0.97
CA SER A 293 13.68 23.94 -1.96
C SER A 293 14.95 24.57 -1.39
N GLU A 294 14.84 25.78 -0.84
CA GLU A 294 15.95 26.50 -0.19
C GLU A 294 16.63 25.64 0.88
N ARG A 295 15.85 24.90 1.69
CA ARG A 295 16.38 24.00 2.71
C ARG A 295 17.22 22.86 2.12
N ILE A 296 16.74 22.20 1.07
CA ILE A 296 17.50 21.12 0.40
C ILE A 296 18.78 21.69 -0.22
N LEU A 297 18.65 22.81 -0.96
CA LEU A 297 19.77 23.43 -1.66
C LEU A 297 20.84 23.97 -0.71
N SER A 298 20.45 24.54 0.43
CA SER A 298 21.39 25.00 1.46
C SER A 298 22.22 23.83 1.98
N GLN A 299 21.60 22.69 2.28
CA GLN A 299 22.32 21.50 2.76
C GLN A 299 23.29 20.95 1.71
N ILE A 300 22.93 20.97 0.43
CA ILE A 300 23.83 20.56 -0.67
C ILE A 300 25.07 21.45 -0.71
N LEU A 301 24.88 22.77 -0.64
CA LEU A 301 25.96 23.76 -0.73
C LEU A 301 26.84 23.77 0.53
N GLU A 302 26.23 23.74 1.72
CA GLU A 302 26.93 23.75 3.02
C GLU A 302 27.80 22.50 3.21
N GLN A 303 27.33 21.34 2.76
CA GLN A 303 28.08 20.08 2.83
C GLN A 303 29.03 19.85 1.64
N ASN A 304 29.08 20.78 0.67
CA ASN A 304 29.87 20.67 -0.57
C ASN A 304 29.66 19.33 -1.31
N ILE A 305 28.40 18.89 -1.43
CA ILE A 305 28.09 17.60 -2.05
C ILE A 305 28.42 17.66 -3.55
N SER A 306 29.17 16.67 -4.05
CA SER A 306 29.51 16.57 -5.47
C SER A 306 28.31 16.11 -6.32
N VAL A 307 27.47 17.06 -6.72
CA VAL A 307 26.29 16.89 -7.56
C VAL A 307 26.57 17.38 -8.97
N ASP A 308 26.23 16.57 -9.98
CA ASP A 308 26.43 16.92 -11.40
C ASP A 308 25.20 17.59 -12.02
N LEU A 309 24.00 17.30 -11.50
CA LEU A 309 22.76 17.93 -11.94
C LEU A 309 21.71 17.91 -10.82
N ILE A 310 20.96 19.01 -10.67
CA ILE A 310 19.76 19.07 -9.84
C ILE A 310 18.54 19.30 -10.73
N VAL A 311 17.52 18.44 -10.63
CA VAL A 311 16.25 18.56 -11.35
C VAL A 311 15.12 18.86 -10.36
N ILE A 312 14.44 19.99 -10.54
CA ILE A 312 13.35 20.45 -9.68
C ILE A 312 12.09 20.58 -10.52
N ILE A 313 11.02 19.89 -10.13
CA ILE A 313 9.68 20.14 -10.67
C ILE A 313 8.99 21.16 -9.78
N ASN A 314 8.72 22.34 -10.33
CA ASN A 314 8.02 23.40 -9.62
C ASN A 314 6.50 23.20 -9.73
N ASN A 315 5.86 22.83 -8.62
CA ASN A 315 4.42 22.68 -8.48
C ASN A 315 3.78 23.81 -7.66
N SER A 316 4.45 24.96 -7.52
CA SER A 316 3.85 26.12 -6.88
C SER A 316 2.93 26.86 -7.86
N LYS A 317 1.90 27.54 -7.35
CA LYS A 317 0.92 28.25 -8.18
C LYS A 317 1.46 29.56 -8.76
N ASP A 318 2.20 30.33 -7.95
CA ASP A 318 2.62 31.70 -8.27
C ASP A 318 4.11 32.00 -8.04
N ASN A 319 4.94 30.98 -7.74
CA ASN A 319 6.35 31.18 -7.42
C ASN A 319 7.24 30.53 -8.50
N LEU A 320 8.17 31.28 -9.11
CA LEU A 320 9.07 30.75 -10.13
C LEU A 320 10.36 30.12 -9.56
N LEU A 321 10.44 29.95 -8.24
CA LEU A 321 11.61 29.47 -7.49
C LEU A 321 12.87 30.31 -7.74
N ILE A 322 12.71 31.63 -7.84
CA ILE A 322 13.77 32.59 -8.20
C ILE A 322 14.96 32.49 -7.25
N LYS A 323 14.72 32.33 -5.94
CA LYS A 323 15.81 32.20 -4.97
C LYS A 323 16.55 30.88 -5.14
N SER A 324 15.83 29.80 -5.42
CA SER A 324 16.45 28.50 -5.71
C SER A 324 17.36 28.58 -6.93
N GLU A 325 16.90 29.27 -8.00
CA GLU A 325 17.71 29.54 -9.19
C GLU A 325 18.98 30.32 -8.84
N GLN A 326 18.84 31.40 -8.06
CA GLN A 326 19.97 32.23 -7.61
C GLN A 326 20.98 31.45 -6.75
N MET A 327 20.52 30.53 -5.90
CA MET A 327 21.40 29.70 -5.07
C MET A 327 22.30 28.78 -5.91
N LEU A 328 21.77 28.26 -7.02
CA LEU A 328 22.42 27.27 -7.88
C LEU A 328 23.27 27.88 -8.99
N LYS A 329 22.87 29.04 -9.50
CA LYS A 329 23.49 29.71 -10.65
C LYS A 329 25.00 29.90 -10.46
N GLY A 330 25.77 29.35 -11.40
CA GLY A 330 27.24 29.40 -11.38
C GLY A 330 27.91 28.46 -10.38
N LYS A 331 27.15 27.61 -9.66
CA LYS A 331 27.68 26.67 -8.67
C LYS A 331 27.44 25.21 -9.04
N ILE A 332 26.19 24.84 -9.34
CA ILE A 332 25.79 23.46 -9.67
C ILE A 332 24.88 23.53 -10.90
N PRO A 333 25.09 22.69 -11.94
CA PRO A 333 24.15 22.59 -13.05
C PRO A 333 22.76 22.19 -12.56
N PHE A 334 21.73 22.84 -13.09
CA PHE A 334 20.37 22.62 -12.63
C PHE A 334 19.34 22.78 -13.74
N ARG A 335 18.18 22.14 -13.53
CA ARG A 335 16.98 22.28 -14.34
C ARG A 335 15.77 22.47 -13.44
N ILE A 336 15.10 23.62 -13.58
CA ILE A 336 13.80 23.87 -12.96
C ILE A 336 12.75 23.78 -14.06
N VAL A 337 11.80 22.85 -13.92
CA VAL A 337 10.66 22.69 -14.84
C VAL A 337 9.50 23.51 -14.28
N GLN A 338 9.14 24.57 -14.99
CA GLN A 338 8.14 25.55 -14.54
C GLN A 338 6.70 25.09 -14.84
N PRO A 339 5.69 25.62 -14.11
CA PRO A 339 4.28 25.34 -14.35
C PRO A 339 3.82 25.44 -15.79
N GLU A 340 4.22 26.48 -16.51
CA GLU A 340 3.85 26.67 -17.92
C GLU A 340 4.35 25.52 -18.81
N GLU A 341 5.57 25.06 -18.56
CA GLU A 341 6.21 24.01 -19.34
C GLU A 341 5.55 22.66 -19.09
N TRP A 342 5.43 22.23 -17.82
CA TRP A 342 4.84 20.91 -17.57
C TRP A 342 3.35 20.88 -17.90
N LYS A 343 2.61 21.99 -17.80
CA LYS A 343 1.22 22.07 -18.30
C LYS A 343 1.15 21.87 -19.81
N ASN A 344 2.01 22.56 -20.57
CA ASN A 344 2.08 22.38 -22.02
C ASN A 344 2.45 20.93 -22.40
N ASN A 345 3.36 20.31 -21.65
CA ASN A 345 3.77 18.93 -21.89
C ASN A 345 2.65 17.92 -21.57
N LEU A 346 1.77 18.20 -20.58
CA LEU A 346 0.55 17.42 -20.37
C LEU A 346 -0.39 17.55 -21.59
N LEU A 347 -0.67 18.78 -22.03
CA LEU A 347 -1.57 19.05 -23.18
C LEU A 347 -1.08 18.42 -24.49
N THR A 348 0.23 18.37 -24.70
CA THR A 348 0.88 17.81 -25.90
C THR A 348 1.22 16.32 -25.77
N GLU A 349 0.72 15.64 -24.73
CA GLU A 349 0.95 14.21 -24.46
C GLU A 349 2.44 13.81 -24.31
N GLN A 350 3.32 14.76 -23.99
CA GLN A 350 4.76 14.50 -23.82
C GLN A 350 5.08 13.61 -22.61
N TYR A 351 4.17 13.52 -21.65
CA TYR A 351 4.28 12.56 -20.56
C TYR A 351 3.52 11.26 -20.83
N GLY A 352 2.96 11.06 -22.01
CA GLY A 352 2.06 9.95 -22.34
C GLY A 352 0.59 10.34 -22.26
N LYS A 353 -0.25 9.56 -22.94
CA LYS A 353 -1.66 9.87 -23.18
C LYS A 353 -2.49 9.88 -21.89
N ALA A 354 -2.19 8.98 -20.95
CA ALA A 354 -2.88 8.88 -19.67
C ALA A 354 -2.87 10.18 -18.85
N PHE A 355 -1.90 11.06 -19.11
CA PHE A 355 -1.66 12.24 -18.29
C PHE A 355 -2.21 13.53 -18.92
N SER A 356 -2.64 13.50 -20.17
CA SER A 356 -3.15 14.70 -20.85
C SER A 356 -4.54 15.12 -20.37
N GLU A 357 -5.23 14.26 -19.60
CA GLU A 357 -6.50 14.61 -18.96
C GLU A 357 -6.34 15.55 -17.74
N PHE A 358 -5.11 15.73 -17.22
CA PHE A 358 -4.86 16.54 -16.03
C PHE A 358 -4.40 17.96 -16.38
N GLU A 359 -4.99 18.96 -15.71
CA GLU A 359 -4.61 20.37 -15.88
C GLU A 359 -3.61 20.86 -14.81
N GLU A 360 -3.44 20.09 -13.73
CA GLU A 360 -2.56 20.40 -12.60
C GLU A 360 -1.94 19.12 -11.99
N ILE A 361 -0.80 19.26 -11.30
CA ILE A 361 -0.22 18.16 -10.52
C ILE A 361 -1.01 18.02 -9.20
N ASN A 362 -2.15 17.31 -9.27
CA ASN A 362 -3.04 17.08 -8.14
C ASN A 362 -2.71 15.83 -7.31
N SER A 363 -1.71 15.04 -7.73
CA SER A 363 -1.36 13.77 -7.12
C SER A 363 0.15 13.50 -7.15
N ILE A 364 0.64 12.76 -6.14
CA ILE A 364 2.05 12.37 -6.05
C ILE A 364 2.48 11.52 -7.25
N PRO A 365 1.71 10.51 -7.72
CA PRO A 365 2.11 9.72 -8.88
C PRO A 365 2.33 10.57 -10.14
N LEU A 366 1.42 11.50 -10.44
CA LEU A 366 1.55 12.41 -11.59
C LEU A 366 2.84 13.25 -11.50
N GLY A 367 3.08 13.89 -10.36
CA GLY A 367 4.30 14.68 -10.16
C GLY A 367 5.57 13.83 -10.28
N ARG A 368 5.57 12.60 -9.76
CA ARG A 368 6.70 11.68 -9.85
C ARG A 368 6.94 11.17 -11.28
N THR A 369 5.89 10.98 -12.08
CA THR A 369 6.01 10.65 -13.51
C THR A 369 6.71 11.77 -14.27
N ILE A 370 6.30 13.02 -14.04
CA ILE A 370 6.93 14.21 -14.63
C ILE A 370 8.40 14.30 -14.20
N LEU A 371 8.70 14.13 -12.90
CA LEU A 371 10.08 14.12 -12.41
C LEU A 371 10.92 13.02 -13.07
N HIS A 372 10.40 11.78 -13.17
CA HIS A 372 11.12 10.68 -13.79
C HIS A 372 11.42 10.96 -15.27
N TYR A 373 10.47 11.53 -16.01
CA TYR A 373 10.64 11.92 -17.41
C TYR A 373 11.80 12.91 -17.58
N HIS A 374 11.82 13.98 -16.77
CA HIS A 374 12.87 15.00 -16.84
C HIS A 374 14.23 14.49 -16.35
N LEU A 375 14.27 13.69 -15.28
CA LEU A 375 15.51 13.04 -14.84
C LEU A 375 16.13 12.18 -15.95
N HIS A 376 15.32 11.44 -16.70
CA HIS A 376 15.78 10.65 -17.84
C HIS A 376 16.33 11.55 -18.96
N ASN A 377 15.54 12.53 -19.40
CA ASN A 377 15.83 13.30 -20.62
C ASN A 377 16.96 14.31 -20.45
N GLU A 378 17.09 14.90 -19.26
CA GLU A 378 18.15 15.88 -18.96
C GLU A 378 19.51 15.20 -18.69
N THR A 379 19.58 13.86 -18.77
CA THR A 379 20.80 13.08 -18.50
C THR A 379 21.12 12.08 -19.60
N LEU A 380 20.68 12.34 -20.83
CA LEU A 380 20.92 11.45 -21.98
C LEU A 380 22.42 11.34 -22.32
N ASP A 381 23.14 12.44 -22.16
CA ASP A 381 24.59 12.57 -22.36
C ASP A 381 25.42 11.98 -21.20
N PHE A 382 24.80 11.72 -20.05
CA PHE A 382 25.47 11.13 -18.91
C PHE A 382 25.77 9.65 -19.17
N LEU A 383 27.03 9.27 -18.96
CA LEU A 383 27.51 7.91 -19.20
C LEU A 383 27.02 6.93 -18.13
N ARG A 384 27.01 7.33 -16.86
CA ARG A 384 26.64 6.50 -15.72
C ARG A 384 25.92 7.35 -14.66
N PRO A 385 24.69 7.80 -14.92
CA PRO A 385 23.92 8.60 -13.97
C PRO A 385 23.42 7.75 -12.78
N VAL A 386 23.51 8.32 -11.59
CA VAL A 386 22.90 7.84 -10.35
C VAL A 386 21.93 8.89 -9.86
N TYR A 387 20.65 8.53 -9.77
CA TYR A 387 19.59 9.45 -9.38
C TYR A 387 19.24 9.26 -7.92
N TRP A 388 19.29 10.32 -7.12
CA TRP A 388 18.74 10.37 -5.78
C TRP A 388 17.45 11.17 -5.79
N ILE A 389 16.34 10.43 -5.71
CA ILE A 389 14.98 10.94 -5.80
C ILE A 389 14.45 11.08 -4.37
N ILE A 390 14.19 12.33 -3.95
CA ILE A 390 13.75 12.67 -2.59
C ILE A 390 12.42 13.45 -2.58
N ASP A 391 11.72 13.49 -1.45
CA ASP A 391 10.65 14.49 -1.21
C ASP A 391 11.28 15.83 -0.77
N ASP A 392 10.51 16.92 -0.88
CA ASP A 392 10.91 18.26 -0.47
C ASP A 392 10.93 18.45 1.07
N ASP A 393 10.24 17.59 1.80
CA ASP A 393 10.16 17.61 3.26
C ASP A 393 11.37 16.95 3.98
N ILE A 394 12.47 16.70 3.26
CA ILE A 394 13.66 15.99 3.77
C ILE A 394 14.75 16.93 4.34
N THR A 395 15.47 16.42 5.35
CA THR A 395 16.73 16.97 5.87
C THR A 395 17.83 15.89 5.83
N PHE A 396 19.06 16.23 5.42
CA PHE A 396 20.22 15.35 5.24
C PHE A 396 20.89 14.98 6.56
N ASN A 397 20.13 14.30 7.40
CA ASN A 397 20.56 13.68 8.64
C ASN A 397 19.58 12.55 8.97
N PHE A 398 19.72 11.89 10.11
CA PHE A 398 18.74 10.90 10.56
C PHE A 398 18.58 10.89 12.08
N ILE A 399 17.43 10.41 12.56
CA ILE A 399 17.15 10.25 13.98
C ILE A 399 17.45 8.81 14.40
N LYS A 400 18.29 8.65 15.42
CA LYS A 400 18.71 7.36 15.97
C LYS A 400 18.48 7.28 17.48
N SER A 401 18.54 6.06 18.00
CA SER A 401 18.69 5.87 19.45
C SER A 401 20.10 6.31 19.87
N SER A 402 20.24 6.98 21.01
CA SER A 402 21.55 7.42 21.52
C SER A 402 22.46 6.25 21.90
N ASN A 403 21.89 5.06 22.10
CA ASN A 403 22.67 3.84 22.33
C ASN A 403 23.24 3.23 21.03
N ASP A 404 22.80 3.73 19.88
CA ASP A 404 23.29 3.29 18.57
C ASP A 404 24.65 3.95 18.26
N GLN A 405 25.62 3.14 17.85
CA GLN A 405 26.97 3.60 17.53
C GLN A 405 27.08 4.27 16.15
N THR A 406 26.03 4.18 15.32
CA THR A 406 26.03 4.73 13.96
C THR A 406 25.87 6.26 13.98
N GLU A 407 26.98 6.99 14.13
CA GLU A 407 26.98 8.46 14.11
C GLU A 407 26.91 9.05 12.70
N LYS A 408 27.48 8.35 11.71
CA LYS A 408 27.57 8.80 10.32
C LYS A 408 27.11 7.72 9.36
N ILE A 409 26.39 8.12 8.32
CA ILE A 409 26.08 7.28 7.16
C ILE A 409 26.67 7.94 5.92
N ASN A 410 27.58 7.28 5.22
CA ASN A 410 28.13 7.78 3.96
C ASN A 410 27.27 7.33 2.78
N LEU A 411 26.56 8.26 2.14
CA LEU A 411 25.68 7.93 1.02
C LEU A 411 26.46 7.46 -0.22
N PHE A 412 27.62 8.07 -0.50
CA PHE A 412 28.43 7.67 -1.66
C PHE A 412 29.05 6.30 -1.49
N GLU A 413 29.36 5.89 -0.26
CA GLU A 413 29.76 4.51 0.01
C GLU A 413 28.63 3.52 -0.31
N ILE A 414 27.39 3.83 0.10
CA ILE A 414 26.21 3.01 -0.23
C ILE A 414 26.02 2.93 -1.75
N VAL A 415 26.17 4.04 -2.48
CA VAL A 415 26.11 4.07 -3.94
C VAL A 415 27.21 3.16 -4.53
N ASN A 416 28.47 3.37 -4.13
CA ASN A 416 29.64 2.62 -4.62
C ASN A 416 29.47 1.11 -4.43
N GLN A 417 28.95 0.67 -3.28
CA GLN A 417 28.74 -0.76 -2.98
C GLN A 417 27.64 -1.42 -3.84
N ASN A 418 26.69 -0.62 -4.35
CA ASN A 418 25.47 -1.16 -4.97
C ASN A 418 25.35 -0.87 -6.48
N LEU A 419 26.09 0.10 -7.01
CA LEU A 419 25.96 0.62 -8.38
C LEU A 419 25.99 -0.45 -9.49
N ASP A 420 26.79 -1.51 -9.32
CA ASP A 420 26.91 -2.62 -10.29
C ASP A 420 26.08 -3.86 -9.90
N ASN A 421 25.45 -3.85 -8.73
CA ASN A 421 24.85 -5.03 -8.12
C ASN A 421 23.33 -5.01 -8.13
N VAL A 422 22.71 -3.84 -8.21
CA VAL A 422 21.25 -3.63 -8.14
C VAL A 422 20.85 -2.48 -9.08
N SER A 423 19.61 -2.50 -9.57
CA SER A 423 19.07 -1.44 -10.44
C SER A 423 18.64 -0.20 -9.65
N ALA A 424 18.18 -0.39 -8.41
CA ALA A 424 17.76 0.67 -7.51
C ALA A 424 17.79 0.21 -6.05
N ILE A 425 17.90 1.17 -5.14
CA ILE A 425 17.71 1.02 -3.70
C ILE A 425 16.52 1.85 -3.24
N ILE A 426 15.66 1.24 -2.43
CA ILE A 426 14.61 1.92 -1.68
C ILE A 426 15.09 2.14 -0.25
N GLY A 427 15.42 3.38 0.09
CA GLY A 427 15.83 3.79 1.43
C GLY A 427 14.64 4.04 2.36
N SER A 428 14.95 4.16 3.65
CA SER A 428 13.97 4.44 4.71
C SER A 428 13.91 5.94 5.04
N VAL A 429 13.02 6.32 5.95
CA VAL A 429 13.01 7.64 6.61
C VAL A 429 13.08 7.51 8.12
N SER A 430 13.51 8.58 8.79
CA SER A 430 13.46 8.74 10.24
C SER A 430 12.73 10.03 10.62
N ASN A 431 12.41 10.20 11.90
CA ASN A 431 11.60 11.27 12.48
C ASN A 431 10.11 11.18 12.16
N ASP A 432 9.59 11.93 11.19
CA ASP A 432 8.15 11.94 10.89
C ASP A 432 7.75 10.71 10.06
N PRO A 433 6.65 10.00 10.40
CA PRO A 433 6.20 8.84 9.63
C PRO A 433 5.86 9.17 8.18
N PRO A 434 6.26 8.35 7.19
CA PRO A 434 5.95 8.54 5.77
C PRO A 434 4.52 8.07 5.43
N LEU A 435 3.55 8.47 6.25
CA LEU A 435 2.15 8.04 6.21
C LEU A 435 1.22 9.27 6.24
N PRO A 436 -0.02 9.15 5.74
CA PRO A 436 -1.05 10.16 5.98
C PRO A 436 -1.18 10.45 7.48
N PHE A 437 -1.36 11.72 7.84
CA PHE A 437 -1.37 12.15 9.23
C PHE A 437 -2.33 11.34 10.10
N LEU A 438 -3.60 11.20 9.69
CA LEU A 438 -4.66 10.47 10.43
C LEU A 438 -4.38 8.98 10.69
N SER A 439 -3.32 8.44 10.09
CA SER A 439 -2.84 7.08 10.33
C SER A 439 -1.76 6.98 11.42
N SER A 440 -1.38 8.09 12.06
CA SER A 440 -0.27 8.15 13.02
C SER A 440 -0.58 9.03 14.25
N VAL A 441 -1.85 9.32 14.50
CA VAL A 441 -2.31 10.31 15.49
C VAL A 441 -2.66 9.63 16.80
N ARG A 442 -3.32 8.47 16.73
CA ARG A 442 -3.90 7.83 17.90
C ARG A 442 -2.84 7.54 18.95
N GLY A 443 -1.78 6.84 18.56
CA GLY A 443 -0.71 6.49 19.49
C GLY A 443 -0.10 7.73 20.16
N GLN A 444 0.07 8.82 19.41
CA GLN A 444 0.60 10.08 19.94
C GLN A 444 -0.36 10.78 20.92
N LEU A 445 -1.66 10.71 20.68
CA LEU A 445 -2.66 11.26 21.62
C LEU A 445 -2.76 10.44 22.90
N VAL A 446 -2.62 9.12 22.82
CA VAL A 446 -2.49 8.25 24.02
C VAL A 446 -1.25 8.67 24.81
N ASP A 447 -0.11 8.80 24.14
CA ASP A 447 1.16 9.21 24.78
C ASP A 447 1.03 10.58 25.45
N LEU A 448 0.43 11.56 24.76
CA LEU A 448 0.20 12.92 25.27
C LEU A 448 -0.72 12.92 26.49
N LEU A 449 -1.85 12.22 26.43
CA LEU A 449 -2.81 12.14 27.52
C LEU A 449 -2.19 11.58 28.80
N HIS A 450 -1.51 10.44 28.69
CA HIS A 450 -0.86 9.82 29.84
C HIS A 450 0.29 10.68 30.37
N SER A 451 1.11 11.26 29.49
CA SER A 451 2.20 12.17 29.87
C SER A 451 1.70 13.43 30.57
N HIS A 452 0.55 13.96 30.15
CA HIS A 452 -0.14 15.07 30.81
C HIS A 452 -0.57 14.69 32.23
N TRP A 453 -1.20 13.53 32.43
CA TRP A 453 -1.57 13.05 33.77
C TRP A 453 -0.34 12.84 34.68
N ALA A 454 0.79 12.44 34.10
CA ALA A 454 2.07 12.36 34.81
C ALA A 454 2.74 13.72 35.08
N ASN A 455 2.07 14.85 34.76
CA ASN A 455 2.61 16.20 34.86
C ASN A 455 3.99 16.35 34.17
N ASN A 456 4.21 15.65 33.05
CA ASN A 456 5.48 15.63 32.33
C ASN A 456 6.70 15.17 33.17
N GLN A 457 6.48 14.46 34.28
CA GLN A 457 7.55 13.99 35.18
C GLN A 457 8.13 12.63 34.80
N THR A 458 7.51 11.92 33.85
CA THR A 458 7.88 10.57 33.43
C THR A 458 8.36 10.58 31.97
N ASN A 459 9.42 9.82 31.68
CA ASN A 459 9.92 9.57 30.34
C ASN A 459 10.30 8.09 30.19
N GLN A 460 9.40 7.28 29.63
CA GLN A 460 9.50 5.82 29.68
C GLN A 460 8.76 5.14 28.51
N ASP A 461 9.30 4.02 28.05
CA ASP A 461 8.66 3.10 27.09
C ASP A 461 8.66 1.68 27.68
N LEU A 462 7.65 1.37 28.51
CA LEU A 462 7.60 0.13 29.28
C LEU A 462 7.74 -1.13 28.42
N LEU A 463 7.08 -1.15 27.26
CA LEU A 463 7.02 -2.33 26.37
C LEU A 463 8.04 -2.27 25.23
N ASN A 464 8.99 -1.33 25.28
CA ASN A 464 9.98 -1.07 24.24
C ASN A 464 9.33 -1.02 22.84
N LEU A 465 8.22 -0.28 22.74
CA LEU A 465 7.44 -0.18 21.50
C LEU A 465 8.29 0.41 20.37
N LYS A 466 9.21 1.34 20.66
CA LYS A 466 10.05 1.98 19.63
C LYS A 466 10.96 1.02 18.89
N SER A 467 11.28 -0.16 19.46
CA SER A 467 12.06 -1.18 18.77
C SER A 467 11.22 -2.06 17.84
N LYS A 468 9.90 -1.97 17.89
CA LYS A 468 8.99 -2.78 17.08
C LYS A 468 8.77 -2.12 15.71
N ALA A 469 8.64 -2.93 14.68
CA ALA A 469 8.27 -2.45 13.35
C ALA A 469 6.88 -1.80 13.39
N ASP A 470 6.68 -0.73 12.61
CA ASP A 470 5.40 -0.03 12.45
C ASP A 470 4.75 0.50 13.76
N TYR A 471 5.50 0.64 14.86
CA TYR A 471 4.94 1.08 16.16
C TYR A 471 4.33 2.50 16.15
N TYR A 472 4.64 3.29 15.11
CA TYR A 472 4.11 4.62 14.83
C TYR A 472 2.87 4.60 13.92
N TYR A 473 2.50 3.44 13.36
CA TYR A 473 1.41 3.30 12.40
C TYR A 473 0.17 2.74 13.08
N ASP A 474 -0.90 3.54 13.12
CA ASP A 474 -2.16 3.18 13.77
C ASP A 474 -2.91 2.05 13.03
N LEU A 475 -2.67 1.90 11.73
CA LEU A 475 -3.35 0.91 10.88
C LEU A 475 -2.45 -0.27 10.50
N SER A 476 -1.36 -0.53 11.23
CA SER A 476 -0.42 -1.61 10.89
C SER A 476 -1.11 -2.98 10.70
N ASP A 477 -0.55 -3.81 9.83
CA ASP A 477 -0.91 -5.22 9.71
C ASP A 477 -0.01 -6.13 10.56
N LEU A 478 1.09 -5.59 11.10
CA LEU A 478 2.08 -6.35 11.87
C LEU A 478 1.80 -6.30 13.37
N LEU A 479 1.27 -5.16 13.85
CA LEU A 479 1.12 -4.90 15.27
C LEU A 479 -0.18 -4.14 15.55
N SER A 480 -0.83 -4.46 16.67
CA SER A 480 -1.99 -3.74 17.19
C SER A 480 -1.95 -3.50 18.70
N ASN A 481 -1.05 -4.18 19.42
CA ASN A 481 -0.90 -4.07 20.86
C ASN A 481 -0.17 -2.80 21.33
N HIS A 482 0.27 -1.94 20.41
CA HIS A 482 0.90 -0.65 20.69
C HIS A 482 -0.09 0.51 20.79
N LEU A 483 -1.34 0.31 20.36
CA LEU A 483 -2.32 1.38 20.14
C LEU A 483 -2.82 2.05 21.42
N GLU A 484 -2.89 1.29 22.52
CA GLU A 484 -3.41 1.77 23.82
C GLU A 484 -2.34 1.82 24.91
N CYS A 485 -1.09 1.43 24.60
CA CYS A 485 0.02 1.45 25.53
C CYS A 485 0.82 2.76 25.36
N PRO A 486 0.94 3.60 26.42
CA PRO A 486 1.58 4.90 26.32
C PRO A 486 3.12 4.81 26.34
N ILE A 487 3.74 5.69 25.57
CA ILE A 487 5.14 6.10 25.69
C ILE A 487 5.15 7.44 26.41
N TYR A 488 5.58 7.46 27.67
CA TYR A 488 5.68 8.70 28.44
C TYR A 488 6.77 9.62 27.87
N HIS A 489 6.48 10.91 27.78
CA HIS A 489 7.42 11.97 27.40
C HIS A 489 7.19 13.24 28.23
N THR A 490 8.14 14.17 28.21
CA THR A 490 8.13 15.36 29.08
C THR A 490 7.49 16.60 28.45
N ASN A 491 6.86 16.46 27.28
CA ASN A 491 6.44 17.57 26.44
C ASN A 491 4.93 17.51 26.10
N ALA A 492 4.08 17.00 27.00
CA ALA A 492 2.63 17.05 26.80
C ALA A 492 2.09 18.44 27.18
N ASN A 493 1.93 19.29 26.17
CA ASN A 493 1.44 20.66 26.28
C ASN A 493 0.67 21.08 25.00
N GLU A 494 0.16 22.31 24.95
CA GLU A 494 -0.59 22.85 23.79
C GLU A 494 0.18 22.78 22.47
N ASN A 495 1.50 23.01 22.52
CA ASN A 495 2.34 22.97 21.32
C ASN A 495 2.44 21.55 20.77
N ALA A 496 2.47 20.53 21.63
CA ALA A 496 2.49 19.14 21.17
C ALA A 496 1.22 18.77 20.38
N ILE A 497 0.05 19.34 20.74
CA ILE A 497 -1.18 19.13 19.96
C ILE A 497 -1.05 19.79 18.59
N GLU A 498 -0.53 21.01 18.52
CA GLU A 498 -0.28 21.71 17.26
C GLU A 498 0.73 20.96 16.38
N GLU A 499 1.82 20.47 16.97
CA GLU A 499 2.82 19.65 16.27
C GLU A 499 2.21 18.36 15.74
N ILE A 500 1.49 17.59 16.57
CA ILE A 500 0.80 16.36 16.14
C ILE A 500 -0.10 16.69 14.95
N PHE A 501 -1.01 17.66 15.08
CA PHE A 501 -2.00 18.00 14.04
C PHE A 501 -1.44 18.75 12.82
N SER A 502 -0.15 19.10 12.84
CA SER A 502 0.61 19.52 11.65
C SER A 502 1.23 18.36 10.86
N GLY A 503 1.14 17.14 11.38
CA GLY A 503 1.74 15.93 10.79
C GLY A 503 3.10 15.54 11.36
N LYS A 504 3.59 16.21 12.42
CA LYS A 504 4.84 15.86 13.08
C LYS A 504 4.68 14.70 14.05
N SER A 505 5.79 14.02 14.32
CA SER A 505 5.88 12.99 15.35
C SER A 505 6.56 13.52 16.62
N VAL A 506 5.77 13.65 17.69
CA VAL A 506 6.22 14.12 19.00
C VAL A 506 6.82 12.96 19.81
N SER A 507 6.07 11.87 19.98
CA SER A 507 6.45 10.74 20.84
C SER A 507 6.87 9.49 20.07
N ARG A 508 6.32 9.25 18.86
CA ARG A 508 6.48 8.00 18.08
C ARG A 508 7.28 8.20 16.79
N LYS A 509 8.51 8.73 16.94
CA LYS A 509 9.38 9.05 15.80
C LYS A 509 9.87 7.79 15.09
N VAL A 510 9.91 7.78 13.77
CA VAL A 510 10.59 6.69 13.04
C VAL A 510 12.09 6.77 13.35
N ILE A 511 12.73 5.64 13.67
CA ILE A 511 14.14 5.60 14.10
C ILE A 511 14.96 4.86 13.04
N GLN A 512 16.17 5.37 12.77
CA GLN A 512 17.20 4.67 12.00
C GLN A 512 17.45 3.29 12.60
N LYS A 513 17.43 2.25 11.76
CA LYS A 513 17.83 0.89 12.18
C LYS A 513 19.34 0.86 12.42
N SER A 514 19.77 0.18 13.48
CA SER A 514 21.19 0.13 13.86
C SER A 514 22.10 -0.52 12.83
N GLU A 515 21.58 -1.50 12.09
CA GLU A 515 22.34 -2.15 11.03
C GLU A 515 22.11 -1.44 9.69
N ILE A 516 23.18 -0.97 9.06
CA ILE A 516 23.19 -0.34 7.73
C ILE A 516 23.45 -1.42 6.67
N LYS A 517 22.40 -1.88 5.99
CA LYS A 517 22.49 -2.96 5.00
C LYS A 517 21.38 -2.94 3.94
N SER A 518 21.67 -3.59 2.83
CA SER A 518 20.68 -4.00 1.82
C SER A 518 19.90 -5.24 2.28
N ILE A 519 18.58 -5.23 2.06
CA ILE A 519 17.66 -6.33 2.36
C ILE A 519 17.02 -6.77 1.05
N ASN A 520 17.33 -8.01 0.65
CA ASN A 520 16.77 -8.60 -0.57
C ASN A 520 15.38 -9.20 -0.29
N ARG A 521 14.32 -8.45 -0.61
CA ARG A 521 12.92 -8.90 -0.52
C ARG A 521 12.05 -8.16 -1.53
N ILE A 522 10.84 -8.68 -1.76
CA ILE A 522 9.81 -7.94 -2.50
C ILE A 522 9.49 -6.67 -1.72
N ILE A 523 9.58 -5.53 -2.40
CA ILE A 523 9.31 -4.23 -1.79
C ILE A 523 7.80 -4.10 -1.56
N THR A 524 7.41 -3.90 -0.30
CA THR A 524 6.00 -3.74 0.09
C THR A 524 5.71 -2.39 0.76
N GLN A 525 6.73 -1.56 0.91
CA GLN A 525 6.67 -0.22 1.47
C GLN A 525 7.57 0.65 0.58
N ARG A 526 7.10 1.81 0.16
CA ARG A 526 7.97 2.81 -0.47
C ARG A 526 7.63 4.18 0.08
N GLY A 527 8.64 5.04 0.13
CA GLY A 527 8.58 6.39 0.64
C GLY A 527 9.58 7.29 -0.07
N PRO A 528 9.96 8.41 0.55
CA PRO A 528 10.57 9.56 -0.11
C PRO A 528 12.08 9.45 -0.34
N ASN A 529 12.68 8.26 -0.33
CA ASN A 529 14.13 8.09 -0.40
C ASN A 529 14.47 6.96 -1.37
N THR A 530 14.80 7.30 -2.62
CA THR A 530 15.10 6.30 -3.65
C THR A 530 16.40 6.64 -4.37
N LEU A 531 17.29 5.67 -4.47
CA LEU A 531 18.45 5.71 -5.37
C LEU A 531 18.17 4.84 -6.60
N VAL A 532 18.34 5.39 -7.80
CA VAL A 532 18.20 4.67 -9.07
C VAL A 532 19.55 4.64 -9.77
N PHE A 533 20.05 3.45 -10.06
CA PHE A 533 21.36 3.21 -10.68
C PHE A 533 21.24 2.87 -12.16
N ASN A 534 20.08 2.36 -12.57
CA ASN A 534 19.79 2.01 -13.95
C ASN A 534 18.74 2.98 -14.52
N ARG A 535 19.16 3.83 -15.46
CA ARG A 535 18.31 4.83 -16.14
C ARG A 535 17.07 4.22 -16.80
N GLU A 536 17.13 2.96 -17.25
CA GLU A 536 15.99 2.27 -17.86
C GLU A 536 14.75 2.20 -16.94
N LEU A 537 14.95 2.26 -15.62
CA LEU A 537 13.85 2.26 -14.65
C LEU A 537 13.00 3.55 -14.73
N LEU A 538 13.57 4.65 -15.24
CA LEU A 538 12.88 5.92 -15.50
C LEU A 538 12.26 5.97 -16.90
N HIS A 539 12.54 4.98 -17.75
CA HIS A 539 12.14 4.97 -19.16
C HIS A 539 10.83 4.21 -19.40
N TYR A 540 10.71 2.98 -18.90
CA TYR A 540 9.61 2.11 -19.31
C TYR A 540 8.30 2.36 -18.59
N TYR A 541 8.34 2.54 -17.27
CA TYR A 541 7.13 2.59 -16.45
C TYR A 541 6.94 3.99 -15.88
N PRO A 542 5.76 4.61 -16.09
CA PRO A 542 5.41 5.81 -15.35
C PRO A 542 5.13 5.48 -13.89
N VAL A 543 5.04 6.51 -13.06
CA VAL A 543 4.59 6.40 -11.67
C VAL A 543 3.08 6.62 -11.63
N ILE A 544 2.31 5.53 -11.58
CA ILE A 544 0.84 5.56 -11.64
C ILE A 544 0.21 4.71 -10.56
N ASN A 545 -1.09 4.93 -10.32
CA ASN A 545 -1.97 4.04 -9.56
C ASN A 545 -3.40 4.18 -10.13
N VAL A 546 -4.39 3.45 -9.61
CA VAL A 546 -5.79 3.64 -10.03
C VAL A 546 -6.23 5.11 -9.82
N SER A 547 -6.89 5.68 -10.83
CA SER A 547 -7.50 7.02 -10.75
C SER A 547 -8.93 6.90 -10.24
N VAL A 548 -9.28 7.70 -9.23
CA VAL A 548 -10.65 7.80 -8.68
C VAL A 548 -11.00 9.27 -8.59
N ASN A 549 -12.10 9.68 -9.22
CA ASN A 549 -12.53 11.09 -9.33
C ASN A 549 -11.43 12.01 -9.90
N HIS A 550 -10.84 11.65 -11.05
CA HIS A 550 -9.76 12.41 -11.74
C HIS A 550 -8.53 12.71 -10.87
N LYS A 551 -8.14 11.76 -10.03
CA LYS A 551 -6.95 11.86 -9.18
C LYS A 551 -6.39 10.47 -8.90
N PHE A 552 -5.08 10.31 -9.14
CA PHE A 552 -4.42 9.05 -8.85
C PHE A 552 -4.32 8.79 -7.34
N ALA A 553 -4.64 7.55 -6.96
CA ALA A 553 -4.40 7.07 -5.60
C ALA A 553 -2.91 7.17 -5.22
N ARG A 554 -2.61 7.34 -3.93
CA ARG A 554 -1.23 7.42 -3.44
C ARG A 554 -0.52 6.06 -3.64
N ARG A 555 0.77 5.98 -3.31
CA ARG A 555 1.57 4.74 -3.43
C ARG A 555 1.76 4.26 -4.88
N GLY A 556 1.70 5.17 -5.87
CA GLY A 556 2.04 4.84 -7.26
C GLY A 556 3.53 4.59 -7.46
N ASP A 557 4.36 5.15 -6.59
CA ASP A 557 5.79 4.90 -6.47
C ASP A 557 6.07 3.44 -6.06
N LEU A 558 5.24 2.85 -5.19
CA LEU A 558 5.29 1.42 -4.87
C LEU A 558 4.88 0.57 -6.09
N LEU A 559 3.83 0.95 -6.82
CA LEU A 559 3.39 0.23 -8.02
C LEU A 559 4.48 0.26 -9.10
N TRP A 560 5.16 1.39 -9.29
CA TRP A 560 6.33 1.50 -10.16
C TRP A 560 7.47 0.54 -9.75
N VAL A 561 7.73 0.37 -8.45
CA VAL A 561 8.70 -0.63 -7.99
C VAL A 561 8.22 -2.03 -8.31
N LEU A 562 6.94 -2.34 -8.12
CA LEU A 562 6.38 -3.65 -8.46
C LEU A 562 6.50 -3.93 -9.96
N PHE A 563 6.19 -2.98 -10.84
CA PHE A 563 6.42 -3.15 -12.29
C PHE A 563 7.89 -3.49 -12.58
N ASN A 564 8.83 -2.75 -12.00
CA ASN A 564 10.24 -3.02 -12.26
C ASN A 564 10.74 -4.33 -11.63
N GLN A 565 10.36 -4.63 -10.39
CA GLN A 565 10.89 -5.74 -9.60
C GLN A 565 10.21 -7.08 -9.93
N ILE A 566 8.89 -7.10 -10.03
CA ILE A 566 8.13 -8.35 -10.22
C ILE A 566 7.64 -8.55 -11.65
N VAL A 567 7.51 -7.50 -12.48
CA VAL A 567 7.12 -7.67 -13.90
C VAL A 567 8.36 -7.73 -14.80
N SER A 568 9.29 -6.77 -14.69
CA SER A 568 10.54 -6.73 -15.48
C SER A 568 11.75 -7.38 -14.82
N GLU A 569 11.60 -7.90 -13.60
CA GLU A 569 12.64 -8.68 -12.89
C GLU A 569 13.95 -7.91 -12.66
N HIS A 570 13.88 -6.57 -12.59
CA HIS A 570 15.01 -5.77 -12.14
C HIS A 570 15.31 -6.03 -10.67
N LYS A 571 16.60 -6.14 -10.34
CA LYS A 571 17.04 -6.33 -8.95
C LYS A 571 16.95 -5.01 -8.19
N ILE A 572 15.83 -4.81 -7.51
CA ILE A 572 15.60 -3.68 -6.58
C ILE A 572 15.64 -4.22 -5.16
N VAL A 573 16.34 -3.53 -4.27
CA VAL A 573 16.48 -3.92 -2.86
C VAL A 573 16.02 -2.81 -1.92
N GLU A 574 15.55 -3.18 -0.74
CA GLU A 574 15.35 -2.23 0.36
C GLU A 574 16.70 -1.99 1.03
N HIS A 575 16.93 -0.79 1.55
CA HIS A 575 18.09 -0.51 2.37
C HIS A 575 17.67 0.18 3.66
N THR A 576 18.33 -0.19 4.75
CA THR A 576 18.00 0.31 6.09
C THR A 576 18.46 1.73 6.35
N PHE A 577 19.23 2.37 5.45
CA PHE A 577 19.66 3.75 5.65
C PHE A 577 18.46 4.67 5.53
N SER A 578 18.40 5.68 6.39
CA SER A 578 17.30 6.62 6.42
C SER A 578 17.76 8.06 6.26
N ILE A 579 16.82 8.90 5.85
CA ILE A 579 16.94 10.35 5.88
C ILE A 579 15.82 10.94 6.73
N GLN A 580 16.07 12.07 7.36
CA GLN A 580 15.11 12.70 8.26
C GLN A 580 13.97 13.32 7.44
N GLN A 581 12.75 12.83 7.65
CA GLN A 581 11.54 13.52 7.22
C GLN A 581 11.20 14.59 8.27
N ASN A 582 11.04 15.82 7.82
CA ASN A 582 10.87 17.00 8.67
C ASN A 582 9.82 17.95 8.08
N ARG A 583 8.57 17.72 8.46
CA ARG A 583 7.42 18.52 8.02
C ARG A 583 7.41 19.89 8.69
N THR A 584 6.97 20.93 7.97
CA THR A 584 6.70 22.23 8.59
C THR A 584 5.39 22.20 9.38
N LEU A 585 5.28 23.13 10.33
CA LEU A 585 4.01 23.36 11.00
C LEU A 585 3.01 23.89 9.97
N SER A 586 1.87 23.21 9.84
CA SER A 586 0.80 23.55 8.92
C SER A 586 -0.54 23.49 9.63
N LYS A 587 -1.48 24.31 9.18
CA LYS A 587 -2.84 24.32 9.75
C LYS A 587 -3.54 23.00 9.41
N PHE A 588 -4.17 22.41 10.43
CA PHE A 588 -5.01 21.22 10.27
C PHE A 588 -6.23 21.53 9.41
N ASP A 589 -6.49 20.65 8.45
CA ASP A 589 -7.62 20.70 7.52
C ASP A 589 -8.20 19.29 7.43
N LEU A 590 -9.34 19.07 8.09
CA LEU A 590 -9.96 17.75 8.19
C LEU A 590 -10.33 17.18 6.82
N HIS A 591 -10.92 18.00 5.95
CA HIS A 591 -11.35 17.58 4.62
C HIS A 591 -10.17 17.03 3.81
N ARG A 592 -9.07 17.81 3.77
CA ARG A 592 -7.84 17.43 3.09
C ARG A 592 -7.22 16.17 3.67
N GLU A 593 -7.18 16.01 4.99
CA GLU A 593 -6.57 14.83 5.62
C GLU A 593 -7.43 13.56 5.48
N LEU A 594 -8.76 13.68 5.44
CA LEU A 594 -9.67 12.58 5.10
C LEU A 594 -9.50 12.15 3.66
N GLU A 595 -9.42 13.09 2.73
CA GLU A 595 -9.17 12.83 1.31
C GLU A 595 -7.81 12.13 1.10
N LYS A 596 -6.73 12.64 1.71
CA LYS A 596 -5.39 12.00 1.68
C LYS A 596 -5.43 10.57 2.23
N SER A 597 -6.15 10.35 3.31
CA SER A 597 -6.29 9.01 3.93
C SER A 597 -7.05 8.06 3.00
N ALA A 598 -8.11 8.53 2.34
CA ALA A 598 -8.84 7.73 1.35
C ALA A 598 -7.93 7.28 0.20
N TYR A 599 -7.22 8.21 -0.45
CA TYR A 599 -6.33 7.86 -1.55
C TYR A 599 -5.13 7.00 -1.14
N ASP A 600 -4.66 7.07 0.10
CA ASP A 600 -3.66 6.13 0.62
C ASP A 600 -4.20 4.71 0.77
N ILE A 601 -5.42 4.58 1.29
CA ILE A 601 -6.09 3.30 1.49
C ILE A 601 -6.42 2.62 0.15
N ILE A 602 -6.92 3.39 -0.83
CA ILE A 602 -7.15 2.91 -2.20
C ILE A 602 -5.85 2.41 -2.81
N GLY A 603 -4.78 3.21 -2.72
CA GLY A 603 -3.47 2.83 -3.24
C GLY A 603 -2.87 1.61 -2.55
N TYR A 604 -3.07 1.48 -1.24
CA TYR A 604 -2.67 0.30 -0.46
C TYR A 604 -3.40 -0.96 -0.96
N ALA A 605 -4.73 -0.89 -1.11
CA ALA A 605 -5.53 -2.03 -1.54
C ALA A 605 -5.17 -2.47 -2.97
N PHE A 606 -4.99 -1.50 -3.87
CA PHE A 606 -4.59 -1.76 -5.27
C PHE A 606 -3.26 -2.49 -5.34
N ASN A 607 -2.21 -1.96 -4.70
CA ASN A 607 -0.87 -2.58 -4.71
C ASN A 607 -0.87 -4.00 -4.13
N LYS A 608 -1.63 -4.25 -3.05
CA LYS A 608 -1.74 -5.59 -2.45
C LYS A 608 -2.47 -6.57 -3.36
N ALA A 609 -3.54 -6.14 -4.03
CA ALA A 609 -4.26 -6.97 -4.98
C ALA A 609 -3.41 -7.26 -6.22
N PHE A 610 -2.79 -6.23 -6.79
CA PHE A 610 -1.90 -6.36 -7.94
C PHE A 610 -0.77 -7.36 -7.67
N LEU A 611 -0.04 -7.21 -6.56
CA LEU A 611 1.04 -8.14 -6.18
C LEU A 611 0.55 -9.60 -6.10
N LYS A 612 -0.58 -9.83 -5.43
CA LYS A 612 -1.14 -11.20 -5.30
C LYS A 612 -1.57 -11.76 -6.65
N THR A 613 -2.18 -10.96 -7.51
CA THR A 613 -2.62 -11.42 -8.83
C THR A 613 -1.44 -11.71 -9.74
N ILE A 614 -0.39 -10.88 -9.75
CA ILE A 614 0.82 -11.16 -10.55
C ILE A 614 1.52 -12.42 -10.05
N GLN A 615 1.60 -12.66 -8.74
CA GLN A 615 2.14 -13.91 -8.19
C GLN A 615 1.34 -15.13 -8.66
N LYS A 616 0.00 -15.04 -8.69
CA LYS A 616 -0.88 -16.09 -9.21
C LYS A 616 -0.63 -16.33 -10.71
N ILE A 617 -0.62 -15.27 -11.52
CA ILE A 617 -0.35 -15.34 -12.97
C ILE A 617 1.00 -16.01 -13.23
N LYS A 618 2.08 -15.57 -12.57
CA LYS A 618 3.41 -16.15 -12.76
C LYS A 618 3.46 -17.64 -12.42
N THR A 619 2.77 -18.04 -11.35
CA THR A 619 2.71 -19.43 -10.91
C THR A 619 1.93 -20.31 -11.89
N GLU A 620 0.88 -19.77 -12.52
CA GLU A 620 -0.05 -20.54 -13.36
C GLU A 620 0.27 -20.50 -14.86
N THR A 621 0.96 -19.47 -15.36
CA THR A 621 1.16 -19.28 -16.82
C THR A 621 2.61 -19.25 -17.29
N ASN A 622 3.58 -19.12 -16.38
CA ASN A 622 5.00 -19.00 -16.70
C ASN A 622 5.29 -17.98 -17.84
N PRO A 623 4.94 -16.69 -17.64
CA PRO A 623 4.97 -15.67 -18.68
C PRO A 623 6.39 -15.44 -19.19
N ASN A 624 6.54 -15.22 -20.50
CA ASN A 624 7.86 -15.02 -21.14
C ASN A 624 8.28 -13.55 -21.19
N ARG A 625 7.31 -12.62 -21.18
CA ARG A 625 7.53 -11.18 -21.27
C ARG A 625 6.68 -10.42 -20.25
N PRO A 626 7.09 -9.20 -19.86
CA PRO A 626 6.27 -8.26 -19.11
C PRO A 626 4.84 -8.10 -19.65
N LYS A 627 4.70 -8.00 -20.98
CA LYS A 627 3.39 -7.84 -21.65
C LYS A 627 2.45 -9.01 -21.40
N ASP A 628 2.97 -10.24 -21.40
CA ASP A 628 2.17 -11.45 -21.18
C ASP A 628 1.47 -11.40 -19.81
N ILE A 629 2.09 -10.75 -18.81
CA ILE A 629 1.50 -10.58 -17.47
C ILE A 629 0.29 -9.65 -17.51
N PHE A 630 0.41 -8.50 -18.20
CA PHE A 630 -0.68 -7.54 -18.33
C PHE A 630 -1.85 -8.12 -19.15
N GLU A 631 -1.56 -8.80 -20.26
CA GLU A 631 -2.59 -9.47 -21.06
C GLU A 631 -3.34 -10.54 -20.25
N LYS A 632 -2.66 -11.28 -19.37
CA LYS A 632 -3.34 -12.24 -18.49
C LYS A 632 -4.17 -11.54 -17.41
N LEU A 633 -3.71 -10.42 -16.87
CA LEU A 633 -4.44 -9.65 -15.87
C LEU A 633 -5.80 -9.15 -16.38
N GLU A 634 -5.93 -8.91 -17.69
CA GLU A 634 -7.17 -8.49 -18.37
C GLU A 634 -8.19 -9.64 -18.51
N THR A 635 -7.78 -10.91 -18.41
CA THR A 635 -8.72 -12.04 -18.54
C THR A 635 -9.60 -12.20 -17.30
N GLU A 636 -10.88 -12.58 -17.49
CA GLU A 636 -11.89 -12.62 -16.42
C GLU A 636 -11.43 -13.36 -15.16
N ASN A 637 -10.82 -14.54 -15.28
CA ASN A 637 -10.39 -15.31 -14.10
C ASN A 637 -9.37 -14.56 -13.21
N TYR A 638 -8.38 -13.89 -13.82
CA TYR A 638 -7.38 -13.14 -13.06
C TYR A 638 -7.90 -11.77 -12.62
N PHE A 639 -8.76 -11.14 -13.43
CA PHE A 639 -9.43 -9.89 -13.06
C PHE A 639 -10.38 -10.09 -11.87
N ASP A 640 -11.19 -11.15 -11.85
CA ASP A 640 -12.08 -11.49 -10.74
C ASP A 640 -11.29 -11.78 -9.44
N PHE A 641 -10.15 -12.46 -9.58
CA PHE A 641 -9.24 -12.67 -8.45
C PHE A 641 -8.64 -11.36 -7.96
N PHE A 642 -8.25 -10.45 -8.86
CA PHE A 642 -7.80 -9.11 -8.53
C PHE A 642 -8.90 -8.31 -7.81
N LEU A 643 -10.11 -8.26 -8.37
CA LEU A 643 -11.25 -7.51 -7.88
C LEU A 643 -11.67 -7.95 -6.47
N SER A 644 -11.83 -9.26 -6.27
CA SER A 644 -12.16 -9.83 -4.96
C SER A 644 -11.07 -9.57 -3.93
N THR A 645 -9.80 -9.68 -4.33
CA THR A 645 -8.65 -9.38 -3.46
C THR A 645 -8.57 -7.89 -3.10
N TYR A 646 -8.81 -7.00 -4.07
CA TYR A 646 -8.84 -5.56 -3.91
C TYR A 646 -9.94 -5.14 -2.95
N LYS A 647 -11.20 -5.55 -3.20
CA LYS A 647 -12.34 -5.26 -2.33
C LYS A 647 -12.11 -5.73 -0.90
N ARG A 648 -11.50 -6.91 -0.72
CA ARG A 648 -11.15 -7.43 0.61
C ARG A 648 -10.15 -6.53 1.35
N PHE A 649 -9.08 -6.09 0.69
CA PHE A 649 -8.09 -5.20 1.31
C PHE A 649 -8.60 -3.79 1.55
N LEU A 650 -9.39 -3.24 0.60
CA LEU A 650 -10.01 -1.94 0.70
C LEU A 650 -10.95 -1.88 1.90
N GLN A 651 -11.89 -2.83 1.99
CA GLN A 651 -12.86 -2.88 3.08
C GLN A 651 -12.19 -3.10 4.44
N GLY A 652 -11.19 -3.99 4.52
CA GLY A 652 -10.45 -4.23 5.77
C GLY A 652 -9.73 -2.97 6.26
N ARG A 653 -9.07 -2.23 5.35
CA ARG A 653 -8.36 -1.00 5.72
C ARG A 653 -9.31 0.16 6.05
N LYS A 654 -10.42 0.29 5.31
CA LYS A 654 -11.52 1.22 5.60
C LYS A 654 -12.08 1.01 7.00
N THR A 655 -12.36 -0.25 7.36
CA THR A 655 -12.85 -0.60 8.72
C THR A 655 -11.85 -0.18 9.80
N LYS A 656 -10.56 -0.54 9.67
CA LYS A 656 -9.52 -0.13 10.62
C LYS A 656 -9.43 1.40 10.75
N PHE A 657 -9.51 2.12 9.63
CA PHE A 657 -9.50 3.58 9.62
C PHE A 657 -10.70 4.18 10.35
N LEU A 658 -11.93 3.72 10.06
CA LEU A 658 -13.13 4.20 10.73
C LEU A 658 -13.09 3.92 12.23
N MET A 659 -12.67 2.72 12.62
CA MET A 659 -12.43 2.38 14.03
C MET A 659 -11.44 3.36 14.68
N ASN A 660 -10.31 3.65 14.01
CA ASN A 660 -9.30 4.60 14.50
C ASN A 660 -9.80 6.06 14.56
N TYR A 661 -10.68 6.45 13.64
CA TYR A 661 -11.23 7.80 13.58
C TYR A 661 -12.07 8.14 14.81
N TYR A 662 -13.04 7.28 15.17
CA TYR A 662 -13.85 7.46 16.39
C TYR A 662 -13.02 7.39 17.68
N ARG A 663 -12.01 6.52 17.65
CA ARG A 663 -10.98 6.38 18.69
C ARG A 663 -10.19 7.68 18.93
N ILE A 664 -9.84 8.41 17.87
CA ILE A 664 -9.19 9.73 17.95
C ILE A 664 -10.17 10.77 18.52
N ILE A 665 -11.44 10.75 18.10
CA ILE A 665 -12.48 11.65 18.63
C ILE A 665 -12.57 11.53 20.16
N GLY A 666 -12.69 10.32 20.70
CA GLY A 666 -12.80 10.14 22.15
C GLY A 666 -11.58 10.63 22.94
N LEU A 667 -10.36 10.48 22.41
CA LEU A 667 -9.16 11.03 23.06
C LEU A 667 -9.17 12.56 23.06
N LEU A 668 -9.58 13.18 21.96
CA LEU A 668 -9.71 14.64 21.86
C LEU A 668 -10.79 15.18 22.79
N GLU A 669 -11.90 14.45 22.96
CA GLU A 669 -12.96 14.82 23.93
C GLU A 669 -12.41 14.86 25.36
N ILE A 670 -11.61 13.87 25.78
CA ILE A 670 -10.94 13.89 27.09
C ILE A 670 -9.97 15.06 27.20
N LEU A 671 -9.06 15.21 26.21
CA LEU A 671 -8.03 16.25 26.20
C LEU A 671 -8.61 17.67 26.13
N SER A 672 -9.81 17.84 25.59
CA SER A 672 -10.47 19.15 25.47
C SER A 672 -10.79 19.82 26.81
N ASN A 673 -10.77 19.05 27.91
CA ASN A 673 -10.94 19.59 29.26
C ASN A 673 -9.73 20.43 29.69
N ASP A 674 -8.53 20.04 29.25
CA ASP A 674 -7.26 20.62 29.70
C ASP A 674 -6.56 21.44 28.60
N PHE A 675 -6.87 21.18 27.33
CA PHE A 675 -6.23 21.82 26.18
C PHE A 675 -7.23 22.50 25.23
N LYS A 676 -7.02 23.79 25.00
CA LYS A 676 -7.77 24.63 24.05
C LYS A 676 -7.62 24.14 22.62
N ASN A 677 -6.42 23.76 22.17
CA ASN A 677 -6.24 23.27 20.80
C ASN A 677 -6.97 21.93 20.59
N ALA A 678 -6.92 21.03 21.58
CA ALA A 678 -7.70 19.79 21.54
C ALA A 678 -9.21 20.06 21.42
N LYS A 679 -9.73 21.05 22.16
CA LYS A 679 -11.14 21.46 22.06
C LYS A 679 -11.53 21.97 20.67
N ILE A 680 -10.69 22.80 20.05
CA ILE A 680 -10.91 23.32 18.69
C ILE A 680 -10.95 22.17 17.69
N ILE A 681 -9.98 21.26 17.77
CA ILE A 681 -9.84 20.13 16.86
C ILE A 681 -10.98 19.12 17.08
N SER A 682 -11.33 18.81 18.33
CA SER A 682 -12.47 17.95 18.67
C SER A 682 -13.75 18.43 18.00
N ASN A 683 -14.02 19.75 18.03
CA ASN A 683 -15.20 20.33 17.37
C ASN A 683 -15.16 20.21 15.83
N GLN A 684 -13.98 20.11 15.22
CA GLN A 684 -13.83 19.88 13.78
C GLN A 684 -14.03 18.40 13.45
N VAL A 685 -13.33 17.49 14.13
CA VAL A 685 -13.38 16.04 13.83
C VAL A 685 -14.72 15.39 14.15
N SER A 686 -15.47 15.95 15.11
CA SER A 686 -16.82 15.47 15.45
C SER A 686 -17.88 15.86 14.40
N GLN A 687 -17.53 16.65 13.38
CA GLN A 687 -18.42 16.94 12.25
C GLN A 687 -18.46 15.74 11.30
N ILE A 688 -19.32 14.77 11.60
CA ILE A 688 -19.45 13.51 10.83
C ILE A 688 -19.74 13.75 9.33
N ASN A 689 -20.31 14.91 8.96
CA ASN A 689 -20.55 15.25 7.57
C ASN A 689 -19.26 15.27 6.71
N GLU A 690 -18.11 15.68 7.26
CA GLU A 690 -16.84 15.66 6.53
C GLU A 690 -16.37 14.22 6.24
N LEU A 691 -16.74 13.25 7.10
CA LEU A 691 -16.43 11.83 6.87
C LEU A 691 -17.11 11.28 5.61
N ASN A 692 -18.17 11.93 5.11
CA ASN A 692 -18.81 11.56 3.85
C ASN A 692 -17.87 11.66 2.65
N VAL A 693 -16.90 12.57 2.69
CA VAL A 693 -15.88 12.69 1.62
C VAL A 693 -15.05 11.42 1.55
N PHE A 694 -14.58 10.94 2.70
CA PHE A 694 -13.88 9.67 2.81
C PHE A 694 -14.74 8.50 2.36
N LEU A 695 -15.98 8.39 2.86
CA LEU A 695 -16.89 7.29 2.52
C LEU A 695 -17.28 7.27 1.05
N SER A 696 -17.52 8.44 0.45
CA SER A 696 -17.84 8.58 -0.97
C SER A 696 -16.67 8.13 -1.85
N LEU A 697 -15.43 8.52 -1.51
CA LEU A 697 -14.25 8.05 -2.23
C LEU A 697 -14.06 6.53 -2.12
N MET A 698 -14.29 5.94 -0.94
CA MET A 698 -14.27 4.48 -0.77
C MET A 698 -15.29 3.79 -1.68
N THR A 699 -16.51 4.31 -1.75
CA THR A 699 -17.57 3.77 -2.62
C THR A 699 -17.20 3.92 -4.11
N SER A 700 -16.74 5.09 -4.54
CA SER A 700 -16.28 5.29 -5.93
C SER A 700 -15.14 4.34 -6.29
N ALA A 701 -14.24 4.07 -5.34
CA ALA A 701 -13.10 3.18 -5.55
C ALA A 701 -13.48 1.69 -5.63
N GLU A 702 -14.70 1.29 -5.24
CA GLU A 702 -15.22 -0.08 -5.40
C GLU A 702 -15.82 -0.35 -6.79
N CYS A 703 -15.95 0.70 -7.62
CA CYS A 703 -16.50 0.62 -8.97
C CYS A 703 -15.68 -0.35 -9.83
N GLU A 704 -16.31 -1.46 -10.23
CA GLU A 704 -15.67 -2.47 -11.08
C GLU A 704 -15.28 -1.88 -12.43
N GLU A 705 -16.15 -1.06 -13.04
CA GLU A 705 -15.88 -0.41 -14.32
C GLU A 705 -14.61 0.45 -14.25
N THR A 706 -14.44 1.25 -13.19
CA THR A 706 -13.23 2.06 -13.00
C THR A 706 -11.98 1.18 -12.90
N LEU A 707 -12.03 0.09 -12.15
CA LEU A 707 -10.90 -0.84 -12.01
C LEU A 707 -10.59 -1.56 -13.32
N ARG A 708 -11.63 -2.01 -14.02
CA ARG A 708 -11.53 -2.72 -15.30
C ARG A 708 -10.95 -1.81 -16.38
N ASN A 709 -11.45 -0.59 -16.48
CA ASN A 709 -10.93 0.42 -17.41
C ASN A 709 -9.46 0.72 -17.14
N PHE A 710 -9.07 0.89 -15.87
CA PHE A 710 -7.66 1.10 -15.52
C PHE A 710 -6.78 -0.08 -15.92
N ILE A 711 -7.20 -1.32 -15.66
CA ILE A 711 -6.43 -2.52 -16.05
C ILE A 711 -6.30 -2.63 -17.58
N ASN A 712 -7.38 -2.35 -18.31
CA ASN A 712 -7.39 -2.43 -19.78
C ASN A 712 -6.51 -1.36 -20.44
N GLU A 713 -6.49 -0.14 -19.88
CA GLU A 713 -5.67 0.96 -20.42
C GLU A 713 -4.21 0.91 -19.95
N LEU A 714 -3.90 0.15 -18.90
CA LEU A 714 -2.57 0.10 -18.29
C LEU A 714 -1.44 -0.16 -19.30
N THR A 715 -1.63 -1.12 -20.21
CA THR A 715 -0.64 -1.44 -21.25
C THR A 715 -0.44 -0.26 -22.22
N THR A 716 -1.53 0.43 -22.58
CA THR A 716 -1.51 1.61 -23.43
C THR A 716 -0.79 2.76 -22.75
N ASP A 717 -1.07 3.01 -21.48
CA ASP A 717 -0.47 4.09 -20.68
C ASP A 717 1.04 3.91 -20.53
N ILE A 718 1.47 2.69 -20.20
CA ILE A 718 2.89 2.32 -20.15
C ILE A 718 3.56 2.55 -21.51
N TRP A 719 2.91 2.12 -22.59
CA TRP A 719 3.46 2.25 -23.94
C TRP A 719 3.57 3.70 -24.40
N THR A 720 2.54 4.52 -24.17
CA THR A 720 2.56 5.94 -24.57
C THR A 720 3.59 6.73 -23.78
N TYR A 721 3.72 6.49 -22.47
CA TYR A 721 4.80 7.07 -21.66
C TYR A 721 6.19 6.66 -22.18
N SER A 722 6.42 5.35 -22.35
CA SER A 722 7.72 4.84 -22.79
C SER A 722 8.11 5.39 -24.17
N ASN A 723 7.15 5.54 -25.09
CA ASN A 723 7.40 6.17 -26.38
C ASN A 723 7.74 7.66 -26.26
N ALA A 724 7.04 8.38 -25.39
CA ALA A 724 7.29 9.81 -25.19
C ALA A 724 8.68 10.08 -24.60
N VAL A 725 9.20 9.16 -23.79
CA VAL A 725 10.61 9.18 -23.35
C VAL A 725 11.55 8.77 -24.49
N THR A 726 11.20 7.72 -25.25
CA THR A 726 12.02 7.21 -26.35
C THR A 726 12.25 8.25 -27.44
N SER A 727 11.20 8.98 -27.84
CA SER A 727 11.24 9.95 -28.94
C SER A 727 12.25 11.08 -28.69
N VAL A 728 12.55 11.40 -27.43
CA VAL A 728 13.58 12.37 -27.05
C VAL A 728 14.99 11.76 -27.14
N SER A 729 15.15 10.49 -26.74
CA SER A 729 16.45 9.80 -26.68
C SER A 729 16.95 9.21 -28.00
N GLU A 730 16.05 8.85 -28.91
CA GLU A 730 16.31 8.08 -30.13
C GLU A 730 15.77 8.82 -31.36
N SER A 731 16.50 9.86 -31.78
CA SER A 731 16.15 10.66 -32.94
C SER A 731 16.47 9.97 -34.27
N ASN A 732 15.72 10.34 -35.31
CA ASN A 732 15.98 9.85 -36.67
C ASN A 732 17.41 10.18 -37.12
N ASP A 733 17.88 11.40 -36.87
CA ASP A 733 19.21 11.86 -37.28
C ASP A 733 20.33 11.01 -36.66
N LYS A 734 20.22 10.68 -35.37
CA LYS A 734 21.19 9.83 -34.66
C LYS A 734 21.32 8.46 -35.31
N HIS A 735 20.19 7.82 -35.62
CA HIS A 735 20.20 6.49 -36.23
C HIS A 735 20.58 6.49 -37.70
N GLN A 736 20.24 7.55 -38.41
CA GLN A 736 20.70 7.77 -39.78
C GLN A 736 22.24 7.83 -39.82
N SER A 737 22.86 8.69 -39.00
CA SER A 737 24.32 8.78 -38.94
C SER A 737 24.97 7.46 -38.51
N LEU A 738 24.40 6.75 -37.54
CA LEU A 738 24.90 5.44 -37.12
C LEU A 738 24.90 4.39 -38.26
N ILE A 739 23.87 4.39 -39.10
CA ILE A 739 23.76 3.49 -40.25
C ILE A 739 24.74 3.89 -41.34
N GLU A 740 24.79 5.18 -41.69
CA GLU A 740 25.68 5.72 -42.72
C GLU A 740 27.15 5.45 -42.38
N ASP A 741 27.55 5.67 -41.12
CA ASP A 741 28.90 5.40 -40.62
C ASP A 741 29.21 3.90 -40.57
N PHE A 742 28.26 3.07 -40.12
CA PHE A 742 28.51 1.63 -39.94
C PHE A 742 28.65 0.89 -41.27
N PHE A 743 27.83 1.25 -42.26
CA PHE A 743 27.82 0.61 -43.59
C PHE A 743 28.65 1.37 -44.63
N GLU A 744 29.34 2.45 -44.25
CA GLU A 744 30.17 3.29 -45.12
C GLU A 744 29.39 3.78 -46.36
N LEU A 745 28.15 4.23 -46.15
CA LEU A 745 27.25 4.60 -47.24
C LEU A 745 27.68 5.92 -47.90
N LYS A 746 27.72 5.93 -49.23
CA LYS A 746 28.12 7.12 -50.03
C LYS A 746 26.98 8.08 -50.32
N THR A 747 25.75 7.66 -50.02
CA THR A 747 24.51 8.39 -50.28
C THR A 747 23.67 8.36 -49.02
N ASN A 748 23.05 9.50 -48.69
CA ASN A 748 22.17 9.57 -47.53
C ASN A 748 21.01 8.59 -47.65
N VAL A 749 20.66 7.96 -46.55
CA VAL A 749 19.52 7.04 -46.50
C VAL A 749 18.21 7.80 -46.30
N MET A 750 17.13 7.27 -46.86
CA MET A 750 15.77 7.78 -46.72
C MET A 750 15.07 7.07 -45.56
N PHE A 751 14.42 7.82 -44.69
CA PHE A 751 13.61 7.27 -43.60
C PHE A 751 12.42 6.47 -44.12
N LEU A 752 12.24 5.24 -43.61
CA LEU A 752 11.09 4.39 -43.94
C LEU A 752 10.06 4.30 -42.80
N GLY A 753 10.51 4.37 -41.55
CA GLY A 753 9.63 4.27 -40.40
C GLY A 753 10.37 3.99 -39.10
N SER A 754 9.71 4.23 -37.98
CA SER A 754 10.20 3.92 -36.64
C SER A 754 9.16 3.09 -35.87
N GLY A 755 9.65 2.31 -34.91
CA GLY A 755 8.81 1.55 -33.98
C GLY A 755 9.47 1.46 -32.61
N SER A 756 8.79 0.82 -31.65
CA SER A 756 9.23 0.73 -30.23
C SER A 756 10.56 0.01 -29.95
N GLU A 757 11.28 -0.44 -30.99
CA GLU A 757 12.53 -1.19 -30.87
C GLU A 757 13.65 -0.67 -31.78
N GLY A 758 13.32 0.13 -32.79
CA GLY A 758 14.28 0.53 -33.81
C GLY A 758 13.70 1.41 -34.92
N ILE A 759 14.60 1.94 -35.74
CA ILE A 759 14.30 2.84 -36.87
C ILE A 759 14.83 2.22 -38.16
N ALA A 760 14.04 2.30 -39.24
CA ALA A 760 14.36 1.76 -40.54
C ALA A 760 14.59 2.86 -41.60
N PHE A 761 15.61 2.67 -42.42
CA PHE A 761 16.01 3.56 -43.51
C PHE A 761 16.32 2.76 -44.79
N THR A 762 16.39 3.41 -45.95
CA THR A 762 16.73 2.79 -47.23
C THR A 762 17.65 3.64 -48.08
N ASP A 763 18.54 3.02 -48.84
CA ASP A 763 19.30 3.67 -49.92
C ASP A 763 18.69 3.38 -51.31
N ASN A 764 17.44 2.90 -51.34
CA ASN A 764 16.71 2.36 -52.50
C ASN A 764 17.22 1.01 -53.04
N THR A 765 18.25 0.42 -52.42
CA THR A 765 18.73 -0.94 -52.73
C THR A 765 18.52 -1.87 -51.54
N TRP A 766 18.83 -1.38 -50.34
CA TRP A 766 18.75 -2.09 -49.08
C TRP A 766 17.94 -1.29 -48.07
N VAL A 767 17.21 -2.02 -47.23
CA VAL A 767 16.66 -1.51 -45.98
C VAL A 767 17.64 -1.79 -44.86
N TYR A 768 17.90 -0.79 -44.04
CA TYR A 768 18.72 -0.84 -42.84
C TYR A 768 17.84 -0.53 -41.64
N LYS A 769 17.75 -1.46 -40.67
CA LYS A 769 17.04 -1.21 -39.40
C LYS A 769 18.04 -1.20 -38.26
N SER A 770 18.13 -0.07 -37.56
CA SER A 770 18.93 0.10 -36.35
C SER A 770 18.05 -0.12 -35.12
N TYR A 771 18.50 -0.94 -34.18
CA TYR A 771 17.76 -1.19 -32.94
C TYR A 771 18.31 -0.37 -31.78
N PHE A 772 17.41 0.30 -31.05
CA PHE A 772 17.72 0.97 -29.78
C PHE A 772 17.15 0.21 -28.56
N ASN A 773 16.10 -0.60 -28.74
CA ASN A 773 15.50 -1.41 -27.68
C ASN A 773 15.27 -2.86 -28.15
N MET A 774 16.37 -3.63 -28.18
CA MET A 774 16.37 -5.04 -28.56
C MET A 774 17.13 -5.89 -27.52
N PRO A 775 16.41 -6.61 -26.62
CA PRO A 775 17.03 -7.45 -25.60
C PRO A 775 17.93 -8.53 -26.21
N ILE A 776 19.00 -8.91 -25.50
CA ILE A 776 20.00 -9.87 -26.00
C ILE A 776 19.37 -11.22 -26.35
N LYS A 777 18.43 -11.71 -25.54
CA LYS A 777 17.70 -12.97 -25.80
C LYS A 777 16.92 -12.90 -27.12
N ASN A 778 16.21 -11.80 -27.35
CA ASN A 778 15.44 -11.56 -28.58
C ASN A 778 16.34 -11.43 -29.81
N TRP A 779 17.45 -10.68 -29.68
CA TRP A 779 18.44 -10.55 -30.74
C TRP A 779 19.03 -11.89 -31.16
N LYS A 780 19.47 -12.69 -30.19
CA LYS A 780 20.00 -14.05 -30.43
C LYS A 780 18.97 -14.93 -31.12
N PHE A 781 17.72 -14.90 -30.65
CA PHE A 781 16.64 -15.67 -31.24
C PHE A 781 16.35 -15.25 -32.69
N LEU A 782 16.23 -13.94 -32.96
CA LEU A 782 16.01 -13.41 -34.31
C LEU A 782 17.15 -13.81 -35.25
N LYS A 783 18.40 -13.67 -34.80
CA LYS A 783 19.60 -14.03 -35.57
C LYS A 783 19.72 -15.53 -35.84
N GLU A 784 19.25 -16.37 -34.92
CA GLU A 784 19.19 -17.82 -35.12
C GLU A 784 18.13 -18.19 -36.17
N LYS A 785 16.92 -17.63 -36.03
CA LYS A 785 15.79 -17.97 -36.92
C LYS A 785 15.91 -17.33 -38.31
N SER A 786 16.63 -16.21 -38.44
CA SER A 786 16.80 -15.54 -39.73
C SER A 786 17.47 -16.40 -40.80
N ALA A 787 18.24 -17.41 -40.41
CA ALA A 787 18.87 -18.36 -41.32
C ALA A 787 17.87 -19.12 -42.21
N SER A 788 16.62 -19.32 -41.75
CA SER A 788 15.59 -20.01 -42.53
C SER A 788 14.64 -19.07 -43.26
N PHE A 789 14.71 -17.75 -43.05
CA PHE A 789 13.72 -16.80 -43.56
C PHE A 789 13.60 -16.79 -45.08
N SER A 790 14.71 -17.01 -45.81
CA SER A 790 14.69 -17.11 -47.28
C SER A 790 13.84 -18.25 -47.83
N ASN A 791 13.44 -19.20 -46.98
CA ASN A 791 12.58 -20.33 -47.38
C ASN A 791 11.08 -19.98 -47.31
N SER A 792 10.72 -18.76 -46.88
CA SER A 792 9.35 -18.24 -46.91
C SER A 792 9.24 -17.12 -47.93
N SER A 793 8.20 -17.15 -48.77
CA SER A 793 7.93 -16.07 -49.73
C SER A 793 7.62 -14.74 -49.06
N LEU A 794 7.08 -14.76 -47.84
CA LEU A 794 6.69 -13.58 -47.07
C LEU A 794 7.85 -12.88 -46.36
N LEU A 795 8.97 -13.58 -46.15
CA LEU A 795 10.12 -13.04 -45.44
C LEU A 795 11.25 -12.73 -46.43
N GLU A 796 12.11 -11.81 -46.02
CA GLU A 796 13.37 -11.54 -46.67
C GLU A 796 14.52 -12.25 -45.97
N ARG A 797 15.57 -12.55 -46.73
CA ARG A 797 16.86 -12.87 -46.12
C ARG A 797 17.37 -11.60 -45.44
N ILE A 798 17.53 -11.67 -44.12
CA ILE A 798 18.10 -10.58 -43.34
C ILE A 798 19.54 -10.90 -42.95
N ASP A 799 20.43 -9.93 -43.11
CA ASP A 799 21.78 -9.96 -42.57
C ASP A 799 21.79 -9.26 -41.20
N CYS A 800 22.32 -9.91 -40.16
CA CYS A 800 22.37 -9.37 -38.80
C CYS A 800 23.79 -8.89 -38.43
N TYR A 801 23.94 -7.63 -38.05
CA TYR A 801 25.20 -6.98 -37.68
C TYR A 801 25.18 -6.51 -36.22
N GLU A 802 26.33 -6.60 -35.55
CA GLU A 802 26.48 -6.20 -34.16
C GLU A 802 27.87 -5.59 -33.93
N LYS A 803 27.92 -4.39 -33.33
CA LYS A 803 29.17 -3.71 -32.96
C LYS A 803 28.98 -2.97 -31.64
N GLY A 804 29.62 -3.46 -30.59
CA GLY A 804 29.39 -2.99 -29.22
C GLY A 804 27.94 -3.20 -28.82
N LYS A 805 27.25 -2.11 -28.45
CA LYS A 805 25.82 -2.13 -28.09
C LYS A 805 24.87 -2.01 -29.29
N ASN A 806 25.38 -1.61 -30.45
CA ASN A 806 24.56 -1.32 -31.62
C ASN A 806 24.27 -2.61 -32.39
N LYS A 807 22.99 -2.81 -32.73
CA LYS A 807 22.49 -3.94 -33.51
C LYS A 807 21.79 -3.40 -34.75
N PHE A 808 22.10 -3.99 -35.90
CA PHE A 808 21.51 -3.61 -37.18
C PHE A 808 21.08 -4.85 -37.94
N ILE A 809 19.99 -4.75 -38.69
CA ILE A 809 19.72 -5.69 -39.77
C ILE A 809 19.75 -4.98 -41.12
N ARG A 810 20.06 -5.73 -42.17
CA ARG A 810 19.97 -5.29 -43.56
C ARG A 810 19.21 -6.32 -44.39
N TYR A 811 18.31 -5.88 -45.27
CA TYR A 811 17.59 -6.75 -46.19
C TYR A 811 17.18 -6.01 -47.48
N PRO A 812 16.87 -6.71 -48.58
CA PRO A 812 16.58 -6.06 -49.86
C PRO A 812 15.43 -5.06 -49.78
N PHE A 813 15.58 -3.91 -50.44
CA PHE A 813 14.49 -2.96 -50.62
C PHE A 813 13.66 -3.31 -51.86
N HIS A 814 12.35 -3.17 -51.73
CA HIS A 814 11.41 -3.31 -52.84
C HIS A 814 10.53 -2.08 -52.91
N PRO A 815 10.38 -1.42 -54.08
CA PRO A 815 9.33 -0.43 -54.28
C PRO A 815 7.95 -1.04 -53.94
N PHE A 816 7.17 -0.31 -53.15
CA PHE A 816 5.99 -0.87 -52.50
C PHE A 816 4.84 0.13 -52.37
N GLN A 817 3.67 -0.41 -52.07
CA GLN A 817 2.49 0.30 -51.60
C GLN A 817 1.98 -0.37 -50.33
N SER A 818 1.10 0.32 -49.59
CA SER A 818 0.38 -0.27 -48.46
C SER A 818 -0.37 -1.53 -48.90
N LEU A 819 -0.44 -2.53 -48.03
CA LEU A 819 -1.10 -3.81 -48.29
C LEU A 819 -2.53 -3.61 -48.86
N GLN A 820 -2.82 -4.16 -50.04
CA GLN A 820 -4.15 -4.03 -50.66
C GLN A 820 -4.95 -5.33 -50.59
N THR A 821 -4.31 -6.46 -50.86
CA THR A 821 -4.93 -7.80 -50.87
C THR A 821 -4.02 -8.81 -50.20
N VAL A 822 -4.61 -9.87 -49.65
CA VAL A 822 -3.89 -10.97 -49.00
C VAL A 822 -4.32 -12.29 -49.61
N ASN A 823 -3.38 -13.07 -50.13
CA ASN A 823 -3.65 -14.41 -50.62
C ASN A 823 -3.73 -15.39 -49.44
N GLU A 824 -4.84 -16.12 -49.34
CA GLU A 824 -5.09 -17.08 -48.25
C GLU A 824 -3.96 -18.13 -48.15
N ASN A 825 -3.54 -18.69 -49.29
CA ASN A 825 -2.54 -19.76 -49.32
C ASN A 825 -1.16 -19.25 -48.91
N GLU A 826 -0.78 -18.02 -49.30
CA GLU A 826 0.51 -17.44 -48.90
C GLU A 826 0.63 -17.32 -47.38
N ILE A 827 -0.44 -16.86 -46.70
CA ILE A 827 -0.47 -16.77 -45.24
C ILE A 827 -0.48 -18.15 -44.57
N ILE A 828 -1.24 -19.11 -45.11
CA ILE A 828 -1.24 -20.49 -44.60
C ILE A 828 0.16 -21.09 -44.67
N GLN A 829 0.86 -20.94 -45.80
CA GLN A 829 2.24 -21.42 -45.95
C GLN A 829 3.19 -20.72 -44.99
N PHE A 830 3.03 -19.41 -44.76
CA PHE A 830 3.82 -18.68 -43.76
C PHE A 830 3.61 -19.23 -42.33
N LEU A 831 2.37 -19.50 -41.93
CA LEU A 831 2.07 -20.05 -40.60
C LEU A 831 2.60 -21.49 -40.45
N LYS A 832 2.48 -22.32 -41.48
CA LYS A 832 3.11 -23.67 -41.53
C LYS A 832 4.63 -23.56 -41.41
N PHE A 833 5.24 -22.63 -42.13
CA PHE A 833 6.67 -22.36 -42.07
C PHE A 833 7.11 -21.94 -40.66
N CYS A 834 6.38 -21.03 -40.00
CA CYS A 834 6.66 -20.63 -38.62
C CYS A 834 6.64 -21.84 -37.66
N LYS A 835 5.58 -22.66 -37.72
CA LYS A 835 5.43 -23.88 -36.90
C LYS A 835 6.57 -24.87 -37.15
N ALA A 836 6.92 -25.14 -38.40
CA ALA A 836 8.01 -26.05 -38.77
C ALA A 836 9.38 -25.58 -38.23
N ASN A 837 9.59 -24.26 -38.13
CA ASN A 837 10.83 -23.66 -37.63
C ASN A 837 10.80 -23.30 -36.13
N GLN A 838 9.78 -23.76 -35.41
CA GLN A 838 9.64 -23.57 -33.96
C GLN A 838 9.67 -22.10 -33.52
N PHE A 839 9.05 -21.21 -34.31
CA PHE A 839 8.81 -19.83 -33.91
C PHE A 839 7.40 -19.37 -34.28
N VAL A 840 6.99 -18.23 -33.75
CA VAL A 840 5.75 -17.53 -34.10
C VAL A 840 6.05 -16.04 -34.29
N PHE A 841 5.46 -15.43 -35.31
CA PHE A 841 5.44 -13.97 -35.46
C PHE A 841 4.15 -13.44 -34.84
N THR A 842 4.26 -12.77 -33.69
CA THR A 842 3.09 -12.37 -32.89
C THR A 842 2.46 -11.07 -33.38
N ASN A 843 3.22 -10.18 -34.03
CA ASN A 843 2.76 -8.85 -34.45
C ASN A 843 2.14 -8.83 -35.87
N ILE A 844 1.24 -9.77 -36.18
CA ILE A 844 0.56 -9.80 -37.48
C ILE A 844 -0.48 -8.66 -37.53
N ALA A 845 -0.24 -7.66 -38.38
CA ALA A 845 -1.14 -6.54 -38.66
C ALA A 845 -0.84 -5.95 -40.05
N PRO A 846 -1.83 -5.40 -40.78
CA PRO A 846 -1.65 -4.87 -42.13
C PRO A 846 -0.43 -3.96 -42.29
N LYS A 847 -0.18 -3.05 -41.34
CA LYS A 847 0.94 -2.09 -41.38
C LYS A 847 2.34 -2.74 -41.36
N ASN A 848 2.46 -3.98 -40.90
CA ASN A 848 3.74 -4.70 -40.81
C ASN A 848 4.05 -5.50 -42.08
N PHE A 849 3.15 -5.43 -43.07
CA PHE A 849 3.31 -6.02 -44.38
C PHE A 849 3.18 -4.94 -45.45
N ILE A 850 3.93 -5.11 -46.53
CA ILE A 850 3.86 -4.27 -47.73
C ILE A 850 3.43 -5.13 -48.91
N GLN A 851 2.88 -4.47 -49.93
CA GLN A 851 2.67 -5.10 -51.22
C GLN A 851 3.66 -4.49 -52.22
N THR A 852 4.54 -5.32 -52.77
CA THR A 852 5.49 -4.88 -53.79
C THR A 852 4.74 -4.44 -55.05
N LEU A 853 5.38 -3.63 -55.90
CA LEU A 853 4.78 -3.28 -57.20
C LEU A 853 4.55 -4.49 -58.12
N SER A 854 5.22 -5.63 -57.87
CA SER A 854 4.96 -6.91 -58.54
C SER A 854 3.78 -7.70 -57.94
N GLY A 855 3.15 -7.18 -56.88
CA GLY A 855 1.97 -7.78 -56.22
C GLY A 855 2.29 -8.74 -55.08
N GLN A 856 3.56 -9.02 -54.78
CA GLN A 856 3.98 -9.91 -53.70
C GLN A 856 3.81 -9.26 -52.33
N ILE A 857 3.49 -10.07 -51.31
CA ILE A 857 3.37 -9.60 -49.93
C ILE A 857 4.68 -9.88 -49.20
N LYS A 858 5.20 -8.85 -48.50
CA LYS A 858 6.44 -8.96 -47.72
C LYS A 858 6.25 -8.40 -46.32
N LEU A 859 6.75 -9.13 -45.33
CA LEU A 859 6.84 -8.66 -43.95
C LEU A 859 8.04 -7.72 -43.81
N ILE A 860 7.84 -6.61 -43.11
CA ILE A 860 8.89 -5.58 -42.88
C ILE A 860 9.26 -5.42 -41.40
N ASP A 861 8.45 -5.95 -40.48
CA ASP A 861 8.70 -5.84 -39.03
C ASP A 861 9.58 -6.98 -38.50
N TYR A 862 10.87 -6.96 -38.81
CA TYR A 862 11.85 -7.88 -38.23
C TYR A 862 12.29 -7.37 -36.86
N GLY A 863 12.08 -8.17 -35.80
CA GLY A 863 12.13 -7.63 -34.45
C GLY A 863 11.85 -8.60 -33.32
N LYS A 864 11.57 -8.05 -32.14
CA LYS A 864 11.13 -8.79 -30.95
C LYS A 864 9.82 -9.54 -31.16
N SER A 865 9.06 -9.22 -32.20
CA SER A 865 7.82 -9.91 -32.58
C SER A 865 8.03 -11.36 -33.05
N PHE A 866 9.27 -11.76 -33.35
CA PHE A 866 9.63 -13.17 -33.56
C PHE A 866 9.90 -13.84 -32.22
N GLU A 867 9.09 -14.85 -31.88
CA GLU A 867 9.11 -15.49 -30.56
C GLU A 867 9.22 -17.01 -30.66
N PRO A 868 9.73 -17.70 -29.61
CA PRO A 868 9.64 -19.13 -29.51
C PRO A 868 8.19 -19.62 -29.66
N PHE A 869 8.02 -20.74 -30.35
CA PHE A 869 6.71 -21.32 -30.56
C PHE A 869 6.06 -21.73 -29.24
N THR A 870 4.81 -21.31 -29.03
CA THR A 870 3.88 -21.92 -28.09
C THR A 870 2.54 -22.10 -28.79
N GLU A 871 1.78 -23.11 -28.41
CA GLU A 871 0.48 -23.38 -29.04
C GLU A 871 -0.48 -22.21 -28.90
N GLU A 872 -0.53 -21.59 -27.72
CA GLU A 872 -1.34 -20.39 -27.46
C GLU A 872 -0.97 -19.21 -28.38
N LYS A 873 0.32 -18.85 -28.45
CA LYS A 873 0.78 -17.73 -29.30
C LYS A 873 0.52 -18.02 -30.77
N PHE A 874 0.67 -19.29 -31.17
CA PHE A 874 0.42 -19.71 -32.54
C PHE A 874 -1.07 -19.59 -32.91
N ILE A 875 -1.98 -20.02 -32.03
CA ILE A 875 -3.42 -19.85 -32.22
C ILE A 875 -3.78 -18.35 -32.33
N ASN A 876 -3.23 -17.50 -31.47
CA ASN A 876 -3.46 -16.06 -31.55
C ASN A 876 -2.91 -15.47 -32.85
N ALA A 877 -1.71 -15.88 -33.29
CA ALA A 877 -1.17 -15.48 -34.58
C ALA A 877 -2.06 -15.92 -35.75
N ILE A 878 -2.65 -17.12 -35.70
CA ILE A 878 -3.60 -17.61 -36.71
C ILE A 878 -4.86 -16.74 -36.75
N LYS A 879 -5.44 -16.40 -35.59
CA LYS A 879 -6.60 -15.51 -35.50
C LYS A 879 -6.30 -14.12 -36.08
N ARG A 880 -5.13 -13.55 -35.78
CA ARG A 880 -4.68 -12.26 -36.33
C ARG A 880 -4.42 -12.34 -37.84
N ALA A 881 -3.83 -13.43 -38.31
CA ALA A 881 -3.61 -13.70 -39.73
C ALA A 881 -4.92 -13.82 -40.50
N PHE A 882 -5.92 -14.49 -39.93
CA PHE A 882 -7.26 -14.57 -40.49
C PHE A 882 -7.94 -13.20 -40.56
N LEU A 883 -7.81 -12.39 -39.50
CA LEU A 883 -8.31 -11.01 -39.49
C LEU A 883 -7.66 -10.17 -40.61
N MET A 884 -6.33 -10.21 -40.71
CA MET A 884 -5.58 -9.49 -41.75
C MET A 884 -5.95 -9.98 -43.16
N TYR A 885 -6.16 -11.28 -43.35
CA TYR A 885 -6.60 -11.85 -44.61
C TYR A 885 -7.97 -11.30 -45.04
N ARG A 886 -8.92 -11.20 -44.12
CA ARG A 886 -10.26 -10.66 -44.40
C ARG A 886 -10.28 -9.15 -44.58
N PHE A 887 -9.45 -8.43 -43.83
CA PHE A 887 -9.44 -6.97 -43.79
C PHE A 887 -8.03 -6.40 -44.01
N PRO A 888 -7.45 -6.57 -45.21
CA PRO A 888 -6.07 -6.18 -45.49
C PRO A 888 -5.81 -4.67 -45.47
N LYS A 889 -6.88 -3.85 -45.50
CA LYS A 889 -6.81 -2.38 -45.49
C LYS A 889 -7.32 -1.77 -44.18
N MET A 890 -7.55 -2.58 -43.15
CA MET A 890 -8.03 -2.09 -41.85
C MET A 890 -6.99 -1.14 -41.25
N ILE A 891 -7.46 0.00 -40.72
CA ILE A 891 -6.59 0.96 -40.05
C ILE A 891 -6.01 0.36 -38.76
N ASP A 892 -4.81 0.77 -38.39
CA ASP A 892 -4.05 0.15 -37.29
C ASP A 892 -4.77 0.22 -35.94
N GLU A 893 -5.49 1.31 -35.65
CA GLU A 893 -6.23 1.47 -34.39
C GLU A 893 -7.36 0.46 -34.26
N ASP A 894 -8.17 0.28 -35.31
CA ASP A 894 -9.28 -0.68 -35.31
C ASP A 894 -8.74 -2.11 -35.26
N PHE A 895 -7.66 -2.39 -35.99
CA PHE A 895 -7.01 -3.69 -35.95
C PHE A 895 -6.49 -4.00 -34.54
N LYS A 896 -5.84 -3.04 -33.87
CA LYS A 896 -5.38 -3.19 -32.49
C LYS A 896 -6.52 -3.47 -31.53
N LYS A 897 -7.65 -2.73 -31.62
CA LYS A 897 -8.84 -2.95 -30.78
C LYS A 897 -9.36 -4.39 -30.89
N ILE A 898 -9.43 -4.94 -32.10
CA ILE A 898 -9.89 -6.32 -32.31
C ILE A 898 -8.84 -7.33 -31.79
N THR A 899 -7.56 -7.10 -32.07
CA THR A 899 -6.51 -8.01 -31.60
C THR A 899 -6.28 -8.00 -30.10
N ALA A 900 -6.62 -6.92 -29.39
CA ALA A 900 -6.63 -6.89 -27.93
C ALA A 900 -7.61 -7.95 -27.38
N LYS A 901 -8.85 -7.96 -27.91
CA LYS A 901 -9.87 -8.97 -27.59
C LYS A 901 -9.39 -10.40 -27.88
N ILE A 902 -8.70 -10.61 -29.01
CA ILE A 902 -8.13 -11.92 -29.36
C ILE A 902 -7.13 -12.40 -28.30
N ASN A 903 -6.29 -11.52 -27.77
CA ASN A 903 -5.23 -11.91 -26.82
C ASN A 903 -5.76 -12.37 -25.48
N ILE A 904 -6.89 -11.79 -25.05
CA ILE A 904 -7.59 -12.19 -23.83
C ILE A 904 -8.51 -13.40 -24.04
N GLY A 905 -8.51 -13.99 -25.24
CA GLY A 905 -9.19 -15.24 -25.56
C GLY A 905 -10.58 -15.09 -26.20
N GLU A 906 -11.06 -13.86 -26.41
CA GLU A 906 -12.33 -13.63 -27.08
C GLU A 906 -12.29 -14.05 -28.56
N THR A 907 -13.48 -14.17 -29.16
CA THR A 907 -13.65 -14.44 -30.59
C THR A 907 -14.55 -13.37 -31.22
N PRO A 908 -13.98 -12.19 -31.56
CA PRO A 908 -14.72 -11.13 -32.23
C PRO A 908 -15.38 -11.59 -33.53
N ASP A 909 -16.50 -10.97 -33.92
CA ASP A 909 -17.27 -11.35 -35.11
C ASP A 909 -16.42 -11.31 -36.40
N GLU A 910 -15.43 -10.42 -36.46
CA GLU A 910 -14.51 -10.26 -37.58
C GLU A 910 -13.67 -11.51 -37.84
N ILE A 911 -13.45 -12.36 -36.83
CA ILE A 911 -12.72 -13.61 -36.95
C ILE A 911 -13.61 -14.86 -36.96
N LYS A 912 -14.93 -14.71 -37.09
CA LYS A 912 -15.83 -15.87 -37.25
C LYS A 912 -15.42 -16.75 -38.43
N GLY A 913 -15.19 -18.04 -38.16
CA GLY A 913 -14.71 -19.02 -39.16
C GLY A 913 -13.19 -19.21 -39.19
N TRP A 914 -12.45 -18.59 -38.28
CA TRP A 914 -11.00 -18.79 -38.15
C TRP A 914 -10.62 -20.27 -37.89
N GLU A 915 -11.52 -21.08 -37.33
CA GLU A 915 -11.30 -22.51 -37.08
C GLU A 915 -11.14 -23.30 -38.39
N MET A 916 -11.88 -22.92 -39.44
CA MET A 916 -11.72 -23.51 -40.77
C MET A 916 -10.39 -23.09 -41.41
N PHE A 917 -9.94 -21.87 -41.13
CA PHE A 917 -8.62 -21.41 -41.55
C PHE A 917 -7.51 -22.15 -40.78
N TYR A 918 -7.73 -22.41 -39.49
CA TYR A 918 -6.81 -23.19 -38.65
C TYR A 918 -6.69 -24.65 -39.12
N SER A 919 -7.79 -25.30 -39.49
CA SER A 919 -7.76 -26.69 -39.97
C SER A 919 -6.93 -26.84 -41.26
N LYS A 920 -6.99 -25.86 -42.18
CA LYS A 920 -6.13 -25.81 -43.39
C LYS A 920 -4.63 -25.69 -43.09
N ILE A 921 -4.28 -25.15 -41.91
CA ILE A 921 -2.88 -25.04 -41.46
C ILE A 921 -2.39 -26.36 -40.86
N LEU A 922 -3.30 -27.14 -40.26
CA LEU A 922 -3.00 -28.45 -39.68
C LEU A 922 -2.96 -29.58 -40.71
N SER A 923 -3.80 -29.51 -41.75
CA SER A 923 -3.75 -30.39 -42.94
C SER A 923 -2.54 -30.07 -43.81
#